data_AF-A0A936DMW7-F1
#
_entry.id   AF-A0A936DMW7-F1
#
_cell.length_a   1.000
_cell.length_b   1.000
_cell.length_c   1.000
_cell.angle_alpha   90.00
_cell.angle_beta   90.00
_cell.angle_gamma   90.00
#
_symmetry.space_group_name_H-M   'P 1'
#
loop_
_entity.id
_entity.type
_entity.pdbx_description
1 polymer ?
#
loop_
_entity_poly.entity_id
_entity_poly.type
_entity_poly.pdbx_seq_one_letter_code
_entity_poly.pdbx_strand_id
1 'polypeptide(L)'
;MRRNRLRFAVVSALMLAAPLASADGIVAKQLAGPADEFAALAPVDPSSTAVHSKSALIPVEMEKRGGAFGASVRLPIEGEDVQVLVFNGDNNWQVQMRDEIGKRADLAARLAIETENESYGLAGDEFKAKRYRLNGLQNGQWNLDIHANSGQPGFVLLAGGGDERLMSYTTSLTHKRAGQIGFVATIYDETNDEFAGRVTSSKLRVTDPKGSISEYAMFDDGLHQDGTANDGIFGSDFKASLAGDYKAQVMLGGVNAAGREFLRTTEHLLPVLDDAIRITSADSVSAKALAGDRMAFSLRVDGAVEGQHYRSYAQVWGRSLDGKSMIPVSWIGGMVAVKDGALDLAFDNRWASYAKARAPFELREVRLENPDYLVTVAEAPRLAVTGAQNLIKARSKPVTSISEDMRTGPKPASLNSGEKGVGTKLLLVHGYCSGNAWGPVAGQFANSAVFQDFNQNRSHDAFARLIQSFGATWNSFGVVAHSQGGAASLHLYHYYWSGLDNATGSRLIQSVGTPYQGTALAGNAAVLGSIFGVGCGTNANLTYSGASSWLAGISTTSRAKVNYFTTSFTDRSWVYDYCNVATDVLLSDPEDGTTERAKGQLSGAINQGHKTGWCHTSGMRDPAQTTDSARNSTMNTSAAR
;
A
#
# COMPACT_ATOMS: atom_id res chain seq x y z
N MET A 1 -39.78 51.21 31.99
CA MET A 1 -39.24 49.89 32.44
C MET A 1 -40.12 48.78 31.87
N ARG A 2 -39.49 47.69 31.38
CA ARG A 2 -40.05 46.39 30.92
C ARG A 2 -40.18 46.16 29.39
N ARG A 3 -39.07 45.59 28.87
CA ARG A 3 -38.94 44.35 28.06
C ARG A 3 -39.72 44.26 26.74
N ASN A 4 -39.04 44.65 25.65
CA ASN A 4 -39.27 44.10 24.31
C ASN A 4 -38.76 42.65 24.25
N ARG A 5 -39.63 41.71 23.89
CA ARG A 5 -39.27 40.32 23.56
C ARG A 5 -38.84 40.27 22.09
N LEU A 6 -37.53 40.19 21.83
CA LEU A 6 -37.00 39.73 20.55
C LEU A 6 -37.36 38.26 20.39
N ARG A 7 -38.13 37.92 19.36
CA ARG A 7 -38.32 36.53 18.91
C ARG A 7 -37.13 36.19 18.01
N PHE A 8 -36.19 35.40 18.53
CA PHE A 8 -35.20 34.70 17.70
C PHE A 8 -35.93 33.63 16.89
N ALA A 9 -35.96 33.79 15.57
CA ALA A 9 -36.30 32.70 14.66
C ALA A 9 -35.07 31.78 14.56
N VAL A 10 -35.14 30.63 15.22
CA VAL A 10 -34.19 29.53 15.01
C VAL A 10 -34.51 28.95 13.63
N VAL A 11 -33.68 29.26 12.64
CA VAL A 11 -33.64 28.51 11.38
C VAL A 11 -32.93 27.20 11.69
N SER A 12 -33.70 26.19 12.07
CA SER A 12 -33.22 24.82 12.10
C SER A 12 -32.92 24.40 10.67
N ALA A 13 -31.66 24.43 10.28
CA ALA A 13 -31.19 23.73 9.09
C ALA A 13 -31.38 22.23 9.34
N LEU A 14 -32.46 21.66 8.81
CA LEU A 14 -32.58 20.21 8.65
C LEU A 14 -31.44 19.78 7.72
N MET A 15 -30.35 19.27 8.29
CA MET A 15 -29.50 18.33 7.57
C MET A 15 -30.35 17.08 7.33
N LEU A 16 -30.94 17.00 6.14
CA LEU A 16 -31.44 15.75 5.59
C LEU A 16 -30.21 14.86 5.33
N ALA A 17 -29.77 14.14 6.36
CA ALA A 17 -29.03 12.91 6.17
C ALA A 17 -29.95 11.99 5.36
N ALA A 18 -29.69 11.89 4.05
CA ALA A 18 -30.38 10.92 3.23
C ALA A 18 -30.11 9.54 3.86
N PRO A 19 -31.13 8.73 4.17
CA PRO A 19 -30.90 7.36 4.59
C PRO A 19 -30.24 6.66 3.42
N LEU A 20 -28.97 6.26 3.59
CA LEU A 20 -28.34 5.27 2.72
C LEU A 20 -29.25 4.05 2.77
N ALA A 21 -30.05 3.87 1.71
CA ALA A 21 -30.88 2.70 1.55
C ALA A 21 -29.96 1.48 1.62
N SER A 22 -30.30 0.54 2.51
CA SER A 22 -29.59 -0.73 2.64
C SER A 22 -29.65 -1.43 1.28
N ALA A 23 -28.57 -1.36 0.52
CA ALA A 23 -28.41 -2.11 -0.71
C ALA A 23 -28.47 -3.61 -0.35
N ASP A 24 -29.08 -4.43 -1.22
CA ASP A 24 -28.88 -5.88 -1.15
C ASP A 24 -27.37 -6.13 -1.05
N GLY A 25 -26.99 -7.00 -0.12
CA GLY A 25 -25.62 -7.13 0.35
C GLY A 25 -24.59 -7.25 -0.77
N ILE A 26 -23.40 -6.74 -0.51
CA ILE A 26 -22.22 -6.81 -1.38
C ILE A 26 -22.02 -8.24 -1.85
N VAL A 27 -22.05 -8.45 -3.18
CA VAL A 27 -21.92 -9.78 -3.78
C VAL A 27 -20.51 -9.95 -4.32
N ALA A 28 -19.74 -10.82 -3.69
CA ALA A 28 -18.40 -11.19 -4.14
C ALA A 28 -18.45 -12.09 -5.39
N LYS A 29 -17.40 -11.98 -6.21
CA LYS A 29 -17.15 -12.85 -7.36
C LYS A 29 -16.60 -14.19 -6.90
N GLN A 30 -16.93 -15.24 -7.66
CA GLN A 30 -16.33 -16.56 -7.50
C GLN A 30 -15.13 -16.62 -8.44
N LEU A 31 -13.94 -16.42 -7.91
CA LEU A 31 -12.75 -16.27 -8.73
C LEU A 31 -12.09 -17.60 -9.01
N ALA A 32 -11.66 -17.78 -10.25
CA ALA A 32 -10.85 -18.91 -10.66
C ALA A 32 -10.02 -18.57 -11.90
N GLY A 33 -8.93 -19.31 -12.09
CA GLY A 33 -8.09 -19.18 -13.27
C GLY A 33 -7.23 -20.40 -13.53
N PRO A 34 -6.59 -20.46 -14.71
CA PRO A 34 -5.76 -21.58 -15.13
C PRO A 34 -4.52 -21.76 -14.24
N ALA A 35 -3.94 -22.96 -14.30
CA ALA A 35 -2.81 -23.35 -13.46
C ALA A 35 -1.49 -22.63 -13.80
N ASP A 36 -1.35 -22.09 -15.01
CA ASP A 36 -0.20 -21.26 -15.41
C ASP A 36 -0.13 -19.93 -14.62
N GLU A 37 -1.22 -19.50 -14.00
CA GLU A 37 -1.25 -18.32 -13.12
C GLU A 37 -0.76 -18.62 -11.69
N PHE A 38 -0.44 -19.87 -11.32
CA PHE A 38 -0.04 -20.24 -9.94
C PHE A 38 1.15 -19.43 -9.43
N ALA A 39 2.19 -19.27 -10.23
CA ALA A 39 3.40 -18.55 -9.83
C ALA A 39 3.12 -17.06 -9.60
N ALA A 40 2.25 -16.44 -10.41
CA ALA A 40 1.88 -15.03 -10.28
C ALA A 40 1.00 -14.74 -9.05
N LEU A 41 0.37 -15.78 -8.48
CA LEU A 41 -0.50 -15.72 -7.30
C LEU A 41 0.14 -16.38 -6.07
N ALA A 42 1.43 -16.71 -6.13
CA ALA A 42 2.17 -17.20 -4.98
C ALA A 42 2.34 -16.09 -3.93
N PRO A 43 2.60 -16.43 -2.65
CA PRO A 43 3.00 -15.45 -1.66
C PRO A 43 4.21 -14.67 -2.14
N VAL A 44 4.25 -13.38 -1.83
CA VAL A 44 5.33 -12.50 -2.25
C VAL A 44 6.60 -12.83 -1.46
N ASP A 45 7.73 -12.91 -2.16
CA ASP A 45 9.04 -12.97 -1.53
C ASP A 45 9.30 -11.62 -0.82
N PRO A 46 9.48 -11.60 0.51
CA PRO A 46 9.66 -10.35 1.23
C PRO A 46 10.83 -9.50 0.73
N SER A 47 11.89 -10.12 0.21
CA SER A 47 13.05 -9.40 -0.36
C SER A 47 12.68 -8.55 -1.57
N SER A 48 11.68 -8.96 -2.36
CA SER A 48 11.17 -8.19 -3.51
C SER A 48 10.41 -6.91 -3.10
N THR A 49 10.10 -6.77 -1.81
CA THR A 49 9.38 -5.63 -1.23
C THR A 49 10.30 -4.65 -0.52
N ALA A 50 11.61 -4.82 -0.71
CA ALA A 50 12.65 -4.00 -0.10
C ALA A 50 12.40 -2.49 -0.23
N VAL A 51 12.62 -1.79 0.87
CA VAL A 51 12.67 -0.33 0.93
C VAL A 51 14.12 0.10 0.74
N HIS A 52 14.33 1.01 -0.19
CA HIS A 52 15.64 1.60 -0.46
C HIS A 52 15.65 3.04 0.01
N SER A 53 16.75 3.50 0.59
CA SER A 53 16.87 4.87 1.10
C SER A 53 18.26 5.45 0.89
N LYS A 54 18.29 6.73 0.49
CA LYS A 54 19.48 7.58 0.35
C LYS A 54 19.63 8.59 1.49
N SER A 55 18.75 8.57 2.48
CA SER A 55 18.68 9.56 3.55
C SER A 55 18.51 8.92 4.93
N ALA A 56 18.57 9.74 5.98
CA ALA A 56 18.37 9.32 7.35
C ALA A 56 17.34 10.20 8.06
N LEU A 57 16.24 9.59 8.50
CA LEU A 57 15.22 10.20 9.35
C LEU A 57 15.54 9.92 10.82
N ILE A 58 16.19 10.87 11.47
CA ILE A 58 16.75 10.70 12.82
C ILE A 58 15.73 11.17 13.87
N PRO A 59 15.31 10.31 14.82
CA PRO A 59 14.42 10.73 15.89
C PRO A 59 15.13 11.70 16.85
N VAL A 60 14.39 12.70 17.32
CA VAL A 60 14.85 13.68 18.31
C VAL A 60 14.04 13.54 19.57
N GLU A 61 14.72 13.17 20.65
CA GLU A 61 14.14 13.09 21.99
C GLU A 61 14.62 14.29 22.81
N MET A 62 13.66 15.04 23.35
CA MET A 62 13.93 16.29 24.05
C MET A 62 14.12 16.04 25.54
N GLU A 63 15.27 16.47 26.08
CA GLU A 63 15.56 16.38 27.51
C GLU A 63 15.30 17.70 28.22
N LYS A 64 14.72 17.65 29.42
CA LYS A 64 14.52 18.84 30.24
C LYS A 64 15.81 19.27 30.91
N ARG A 65 16.29 20.48 30.62
CA ARG A 65 17.50 21.08 31.21
C ARG A 65 17.20 22.52 31.66
N GLY A 66 17.26 22.77 32.97
CA GLY A 66 17.15 24.13 33.53
C GLY A 66 15.84 24.87 33.22
N GLY A 67 14.73 24.16 32.99
CA GLY A 67 13.43 24.75 32.66
C GLY A 67 13.15 24.91 31.16
N ALA A 68 14.16 24.70 30.32
CA ALA A 68 14.03 24.55 28.87
C ALA A 68 14.18 23.07 28.48
N PHE A 69 13.89 22.77 27.22
CA PHE A 69 14.15 21.46 26.63
C PHE A 69 15.26 21.58 25.60
N GLY A 70 16.10 20.55 25.50
CA GLY A 70 17.11 20.48 24.47
C GLY A 70 17.48 19.07 24.06
N ALA A 71 18.00 18.95 22.85
CA ALA A 71 18.53 17.72 22.27
C ALA A 71 19.80 18.03 21.48
N SER A 72 20.65 17.03 21.28
CA SER A 72 21.81 17.14 20.41
C SER A 72 21.85 15.91 19.50
N VAL A 73 21.83 16.13 18.19
CA VAL A 73 21.77 15.07 17.18
C VAL A 73 23.05 15.05 16.39
N ARG A 74 23.68 13.88 16.25
CA ARG A 74 24.88 13.72 15.41
C ARG A 74 24.49 13.55 13.95
N LEU A 75 25.09 14.37 13.10
CA LEU A 75 24.86 14.42 11.65
C LEU A 75 26.18 14.11 10.93
N PRO A 76 26.30 12.95 10.25
CA PRO A 76 27.38 12.72 9.30
C PRO A 76 27.19 13.60 8.07
N ILE A 77 28.07 14.58 7.88
CA ILE A 77 28.07 15.43 6.68
C ILE A 77 28.91 14.76 5.61
N GLU A 78 28.21 14.27 4.58
CA GLU A 78 28.76 13.58 3.42
C GLU A 78 28.65 14.46 2.17
N GLY A 79 29.77 15.02 1.73
CA GLY A 79 29.83 15.79 0.48
C GLY A 79 29.58 17.29 0.68
N GLU A 80 29.54 17.99 -0.44
CA GLU A 80 29.52 19.46 -0.44
C GLU A 80 28.12 20.08 -0.42
N ASP A 81 27.07 19.33 -0.76
CA ASP A 81 25.67 19.79 -0.71
C ASP A 81 24.87 18.84 0.19
N VAL A 82 24.39 19.36 1.31
CA VAL A 82 23.65 18.59 2.32
C VAL A 82 22.34 19.30 2.63
N GLN A 83 21.27 18.52 2.71
CA GLN A 83 19.97 19.01 3.11
C GLN A 83 19.60 18.48 4.49
N VAL A 84 19.21 19.39 5.38
CA VAL A 84 18.70 19.07 6.71
C VAL A 84 17.28 19.60 6.81
N LEU A 85 16.31 18.73 7.03
CA LEU A 85 14.92 19.10 7.27
C LEU A 85 14.58 18.81 8.73
N VAL A 86 14.08 19.81 9.43
CA VAL A 86 13.72 19.71 10.86
C VAL A 86 12.20 19.69 10.99
N PHE A 87 11.66 18.55 11.44
CA PHE A 87 10.25 18.34 11.72
C PHE A 87 9.99 18.59 13.21
N ASN A 88 9.30 19.69 13.52
CA ASN A 88 9.09 20.13 14.90
C ASN A 88 7.63 20.37 15.28
N GLY A 89 6.66 20.06 14.40
CA GLY A 89 5.22 20.17 14.69
C GLY A 89 4.80 21.56 15.20
N ASP A 90 5.36 22.64 14.65
CA ASP A 90 5.14 24.05 15.02
C ASP A 90 5.76 24.51 16.37
N ASN A 91 6.62 23.71 17.01
CA ASN A 91 7.18 24.02 18.35
C ASN A 91 8.33 25.05 18.39
N ASN A 92 8.57 25.82 17.30
CA ASN A 92 9.59 26.87 17.21
C ASN A 92 10.99 26.43 17.71
N TRP A 93 11.46 25.26 17.28
CA TRP A 93 12.80 24.80 17.61
C TRP A 93 13.87 25.78 17.13
N GLN A 94 14.78 26.16 18.03
CA GLN A 94 15.99 26.88 17.70
C GLN A 94 17.10 25.86 17.43
N VAL A 95 17.70 25.96 16.25
CA VAL A 95 18.63 24.96 15.74
C VAL A 95 20.00 25.58 15.53
N GLN A 96 20.99 25.04 16.22
CA GLN A 96 22.41 25.39 16.09
C GLN A 96 23.16 24.19 15.53
N MET A 97 24.19 24.44 14.73
CA MET A 97 25.10 23.42 14.23
C MET A 97 26.50 23.70 14.73
N ARG A 98 27.19 22.64 15.10
CA ARG A 98 28.55 22.68 15.62
C ARG A 98 29.41 21.60 14.98
N ASP A 99 30.60 21.94 14.55
CA ASP A 99 31.59 20.95 14.12
C ASP A 99 32.07 20.09 15.31
N GLU A 100 32.62 18.91 15.02
CA GLU A 100 33.07 17.95 16.03
C GLU A 100 34.05 18.55 17.07
N ILE A 101 34.90 19.49 16.62
CA ILE A 101 35.96 20.12 17.43
C ILE A 101 35.44 21.36 18.18
N GLY A 102 34.21 21.81 17.90
CA GLY A 102 33.60 23.01 18.49
C GLY A 102 34.20 24.34 18.01
N LYS A 103 35.02 24.33 16.96
CA LYS A 103 35.65 25.53 16.38
C LYS A 103 34.64 26.36 15.59
N ARG A 104 33.63 25.72 15.02
CA ARG A 104 32.54 26.38 14.28
C ARG A 104 31.22 26.01 14.93
N ALA A 105 30.58 27.00 15.57
CA ALA A 105 29.26 26.87 16.18
C ALA A 105 28.41 28.06 15.72
N ASP A 106 27.33 27.80 15.02
CA ASP A 106 26.43 28.86 14.59
C ASP A 106 24.98 28.36 14.43
N LEU A 107 24.02 29.28 14.32
CA LEU A 107 22.65 28.98 13.92
C LEU A 107 22.68 28.30 12.55
N ALA A 108 21.92 27.20 12.41
CA ALA A 108 21.82 26.47 11.15
C ALA A 108 21.44 27.39 9.98
N ALA A 109 20.53 28.35 10.22
CA ALA A 109 20.10 29.35 9.23
C ALA A 109 21.23 30.30 8.75
N ARG A 110 22.29 30.50 9.53
CA ARG A 110 23.44 31.35 9.14
C ARG A 110 24.51 30.57 8.38
N LEU A 111 24.56 29.26 8.56
CA LEU A 111 25.44 28.37 7.80
C LEU A 111 24.79 27.93 6.49
N ALA A 112 23.46 27.90 6.44
CA ALA A 112 22.71 27.54 5.27
C ALA A 112 22.82 28.62 4.18
N ILE A 113 22.98 28.17 2.94
CA ILE A 113 22.88 29.04 1.77
C ILE A 113 21.42 29.33 1.41
N GLU A 114 20.50 28.50 1.91
CA GLU A 114 19.06 28.61 1.68
C GLU A 114 18.29 28.03 2.87
N THR A 115 17.20 28.68 3.25
CA THR A 115 16.31 28.21 4.33
C THR A 115 14.87 28.42 3.93
N GLU A 116 14.08 27.36 3.96
CA GLU A 116 12.70 27.36 3.49
C GLU A 116 11.78 26.61 4.46
N ASN A 117 10.51 27.02 4.50
CA ASN A 117 9.48 26.25 5.17
C ASN A 117 8.87 25.31 4.14
N GLU A 118 8.81 24.02 4.48
CA GLU A 118 8.35 22.96 3.60
C GLU A 118 7.18 22.21 4.23
N SER A 119 6.37 21.60 3.38
CA SER A 119 5.34 20.62 3.77
C SER A 119 5.71 19.25 3.19
N TYR A 120 5.58 18.22 4.01
CA TYR A 120 5.93 16.83 3.67
C TYR A 120 4.70 15.92 3.75
N GLY A 121 4.50 15.03 2.78
CA GLY A 121 3.56 13.91 2.90
C GLY A 121 2.67 13.69 1.68
N LEU A 122 1.56 13.00 1.88
CA LEU A 122 0.68 12.49 0.81
C LEU A 122 -0.63 13.28 0.78
N ALA A 123 -0.79 14.14 -0.23
CA ALA A 123 -1.99 14.96 -0.38
C ALA A 123 -2.34 15.77 0.89
N GLY A 124 -3.49 15.51 1.54
CA GLY A 124 -3.93 16.24 2.72
C GLY A 124 -3.16 15.95 4.02
N ASP A 125 -2.26 14.97 4.01
CA ASP A 125 -1.34 14.67 5.12
C ASP A 125 -0.05 15.46 4.95
N GLU A 126 -0.01 16.69 5.47
CA GLU A 126 1.16 17.56 5.43
C GLU A 126 1.81 17.74 6.82
N PHE A 127 3.09 17.40 6.90
CA PHE A 127 3.96 17.64 8.04
C PHE A 127 4.86 18.83 7.73
N LYS A 128 4.77 19.88 8.56
CA LYS A 128 5.63 21.05 8.41
C LYS A 128 7.06 20.73 8.79
N ALA A 129 7.98 21.18 7.95
CA ALA A 129 9.41 21.11 8.18
C ALA A 129 10.08 22.45 7.89
N LYS A 130 11.24 22.66 8.49
CA LYS A 130 12.15 23.74 8.09
C LYS A 130 13.38 23.13 7.44
N ARG A 131 13.61 23.47 6.18
CA ARG A 131 14.73 23.01 5.37
C ARG A 131 15.91 23.95 5.49
N TYR A 132 17.10 23.38 5.61
CA TYR A 132 18.39 24.05 5.60
C TYR A 132 19.24 23.39 4.51
N ARG A 133 19.56 24.13 3.45
CA ARG A 133 20.53 23.67 2.44
C ARG A 133 21.90 24.22 2.79
N LEU A 134 22.84 23.31 3.00
CA LEU A 134 24.17 23.60 3.50
C LEU A 134 25.17 23.32 2.37
N ASN A 135 26.07 24.26 2.10
CA ASN A 135 27.10 24.07 1.09
C ASN A 135 28.49 24.37 1.62
N GLY A 136 29.47 23.56 1.22
CA GLY A 136 30.88 23.75 1.57
C GLY A 136 31.17 23.55 3.06
N LEU A 137 30.33 22.76 3.75
CA LEU A 137 30.66 22.30 5.10
C LEU A 137 31.81 21.31 5.02
N GLN A 138 32.66 21.32 6.05
CA GLN A 138 33.69 20.30 6.17
C GLN A 138 33.01 18.94 6.42
N ASN A 139 33.38 17.95 5.61
CA ASN A 139 32.96 16.57 5.80
C ASN A 139 33.32 16.07 7.21
N GLY A 140 32.47 15.21 7.77
CA GLY A 140 32.66 14.62 9.09
C GLY A 140 31.47 14.85 10.02
N GLN A 141 31.69 14.68 11.31
CA GLN A 141 30.62 14.75 12.31
C GLN A 141 30.28 16.18 12.68
N TRP A 142 28.98 16.47 12.65
CA TRP A 142 28.40 17.71 13.14
C TRP A 142 27.35 17.41 14.20
N ASN A 143 27.25 18.27 15.21
CA ASN A 143 26.18 18.22 16.18
C ASN A 143 25.12 19.27 15.81
N LEU A 144 23.87 18.83 15.71
CA LEU A 144 22.70 19.68 15.62
C LEU A 144 22.12 19.84 17.03
N ASP A 145 22.41 20.98 17.65
CA ASP A 145 21.91 21.34 18.97
C ASP A 145 20.55 22.02 18.82
N ILE A 146 19.53 21.43 19.44
CA ILE A 146 18.14 21.84 19.37
C ILE A 146 17.72 22.37 20.73
N HIS A 147 17.14 23.56 20.76
CA HIS A 147 16.56 24.16 21.96
C HIS A 147 15.08 24.49 21.73
N ALA A 148 14.23 24.15 22.70
CA ALA A 148 12.80 24.42 22.64
C ALA A 148 12.19 24.70 24.03
N ASN A 149 10.98 25.26 24.00
CA ASN A 149 10.17 25.51 25.19
C ASN A 149 9.26 24.33 25.55
N SER A 150 9.12 23.34 24.65
CA SER A 150 8.35 22.12 24.86
C SER A 150 9.24 20.88 24.73
N GLY A 151 8.90 19.82 25.46
CA GLY A 151 9.57 18.52 25.39
C GLY A 151 8.98 17.60 24.32
N GLN A 152 8.23 18.15 23.36
CA GLN A 152 7.66 17.36 22.28
C GLN A 152 8.79 16.82 21.40
N PRO A 153 8.80 15.51 21.10
CA PRO A 153 9.81 14.94 20.23
C PRO A 153 9.57 15.39 18.78
N GLY A 154 10.51 15.05 17.90
CA GLY A 154 10.39 15.32 16.47
C GLY A 154 11.42 14.54 15.67
N PHE A 155 11.70 14.99 14.44
CA PHE A 155 12.63 14.30 13.56
C PHE A 155 13.54 15.29 12.82
N VAL A 156 14.73 14.81 12.48
CA VAL A 156 15.66 15.48 11.58
C VAL A 156 15.91 14.55 10.41
N LEU A 157 15.53 14.97 9.20
CA LEU A 157 15.87 14.26 7.98
C LEU A 157 17.16 14.84 7.42
N LEU A 158 18.14 13.96 7.21
CA LEU A 158 19.44 14.26 6.66
C LEU A 158 19.55 13.59 5.29
N ALA A 159 19.76 14.39 4.24
CA ALA A 159 20.11 13.91 2.92
C ALA A 159 21.54 14.37 2.60
N GLY A 160 22.46 13.40 2.48
CA GLY A 160 23.85 13.62 2.09
C GLY A 160 24.09 13.29 0.62
N GLY A 161 25.21 13.75 0.07
CA GLY A 161 25.59 13.53 -1.33
C GLY A 161 26.40 12.25 -1.59
N GLY A 162 26.43 11.30 -0.64
CA GLY A 162 27.12 10.02 -0.81
C GLY A 162 26.34 9.03 -1.69
N ASP A 163 27.03 8.04 -2.27
CA ASP A 163 26.45 6.99 -3.12
C ASP A 163 25.90 5.81 -2.31
N GLU A 164 26.11 5.81 -0.99
CA GLU A 164 25.66 4.74 -0.11
C GLU A 164 24.15 4.77 0.03
N ARG A 165 23.55 3.59 -0.12
CA ARG A 165 22.11 3.35 -0.02
C ARG A 165 21.86 2.26 1.00
N LEU A 166 20.79 2.41 1.77
CA LEU A 166 20.28 1.36 2.65
C LEU A 166 19.15 0.62 1.95
N MET A 167 19.22 -0.70 1.97
CA MET A 167 18.12 -1.58 1.63
C MET A 167 17.68 -2.35 2.87
N SER A 168 16.38 -2.45 3.14
CA SER A 168 15.86 -3.34 4.18
C SER A 168 14.46 -3.87 3.89
N TYR A 169 14.14 -5.02 4.48
CA TYR A 169 12.82 -5.66 4.40
C TYR A 169 12.54 -6.55 5.60
N THR A 170 11.26 -6.87 5.81
CA THR A 170 10.82 -7.87 6.79
C THR A 170 11.12 -9.27 6.30
N THR A 171 11.57 -10.17 7.15
CA THR A 171 11.81 -11.61 6.83
C THR A 171 10.52 -12.38 6.51
N SER A 172 9.35 -11.85 6.88
CA SER A 172 8.04 -12.44 6.59
C SER A 172 7.00 -11.34 6.44
N LEU A 173 5.98 -11.60 5.61
CA LEU A 173 4.79 -10.74 5.44
C LEU A 173 3.59 -11.22 6.27
N THR A 174 3.77 -12.24 7.12
CA THR A 174 2.76 -12.71 8.06
C THR A 174 3.03 -12.17 9.47
N HIS A 175 2.29 -11.14 9.87
CA HIS A 175 2.45 -10.50 11.17
C HIS A 175 1.23 -10.78 12.07
N LYS A 176 1.46 -11.60 13.11
CA LYS A 176 0.42 -11.98 14.08
C LYS A 176 0.84 -11.60 15.48
N ARG A 177 -0.14 -11.30 16.33
CA ARG A 177 0.09 -11.06 17.75
C ARG A 177 0.83 -12.24 18.39
N ALA A 178 1.74 -11.91 19.28
CA ALA A 178 2.73 -12.78 19.92
C ALA A 178 3.70 -13.49 18.97
N GLY A 179 3.64 -13.19 17.67
CA GLY A 179 4.60 -13.65 16.67
C GLY A 179 5.94 -12.91 16.74
N GLN A 180 6.95 -13.53 16.14
CA GLN A 180 8.26 -12.95 15.88
C GLN A 180 8.24 -12.22 14.53
N ILE A 181 8.78 -11.00 14.48
CA ILE A 181 8.92 -10.22 13.25
C ILE A 181 10.39 -9.89 13.09
N GLY A 182 11.02 -10.51 12.08
CA GLY A 182 12.43 -10.26 11.74
C GLY A 182 12.58 -9.23 10.63
N PHE A 183 13.71 -8.53 10.64
CA PHE A 183 14.18 -7.60 9.64
C PHE A 183 15.58 -7.97 9.21
N VAL A 184 15.86 -7.74 7.94
CA VAL A 184 17.21 -7.77 7.39
C VAL A 184 17.50 -6.48 6.65
N ALA A 185 18.77 -6.10 6.62
CA ALA A 185 19.20 -4.86 6.01
C ALA A 185 20.65 -4.91 5.55
N THR A 186 20.96 -4.16 4.49
CA THR A 186 22.32 -4.07 3.95
C THR A 186 22.58 -2.69 3.36
N ILE A 187 23.86 -2.31 3.30
CA ILE A 187 24.31 -1.11 2.62
C ILE A 187 24.89 -1.52 1.26
N TYR A 188 24.53 -0.78 0.22
CA TYR A 188 25.11 -0.93 -1.12
C TYR A 188 25.53 0.43 -1.67
N ASP A 189 26.39 0.41 -2.69
CA ASP A 189 26.81 1.60 -3.43
C ASP A 189 25.99 1.68 -4.73
N GLU A 190 25.30 2.79 -4.98
CA GLU A 190 24.46 2.95 -6.18
C GLU A 190 25.26 2.86 -7.49
N THR A 191 26.56 3.13 -7.46
CA THR A 191 27.45 3.10 -8.63
C THR A 191 28.15 1.77 -8.85
N ASN A 192 28.49 1.06 -7.75
CA ASN A 192 29.31 -0.15 -7.78
C ASN A 192 28.55 -1.43 -7.39
N ASP A 193 27.29 -1.33 -6.97
CA ASP A 193 26.43 -2.36 -6.35
C ASP A 193 27.00 -2.99 -5.06
N GLU A 194 28.32 -3.03 -4.88
CA GLU A 194 29.02 -3.55 -3.72
C GLU A 194 29.50 -2.42 -2.80
N PHE A 195 29.24 -2.55 -1.50
CA PHE A 195 29.68 -1.59 -0.51
C PHE A 195 31.10 -1.90 -0.02
N ALA A 196 32.05 -1.04 -0.38
CA ALA A 196 33.46 -1.16 0.01
C ALA A 196 33.83 -0.48 1.34
N GLY A 197 32.83 -0.11 2.16
CA GLY A 197 33.03 0.51 3.46
C GLY A 197 32.87 -0.45 4.64
N ARG A 198 32.61 0.11 5.83
CA ARG A 198 32.36 -0.66 7.05
C ARG A 198 31.17 -0.08 7.82
N VAL A 199 30.20 -0.93 8.11
CA VAL A 199 29.12 -0.62 9.06
C VAL A 199 29.69 -0.63 10.49
N THR A 200 29.40 0.42 11.25
CA THR A 200 29.84 0.58 12.66
C THR A 200 28.67 0.64 13.63
N SER A 201 27.45 0.85 13.13
CA SER A 201 26.21 0.93 13.91
C SER A 201 25.07 0.32 13.11
N SER A 202 24.32 -0.59 13.72
CA SER A 202 23.20 -1.29 13.11
C SER A 202 22.10 -1.51 14.16
N LYS A 203 20.95 -0.87 13.98
CA LYS A 203 19.85 -0.94 14.95
C LYS A 203 18.47 -0.96 14.30
N LEU A 204 17.56 -1.64 14.97
CA LEU A 204 16.13 -1.68 14.67
C LEU A 204 15.38 -0.98 15.80
N ARG A 205 14.73 0.14 15.49
CA ARG A 205 13.87 0.89 16.41
C ARG A 205 12.41 0.59 16.10
N VAL A 206 11.67 0.10 17.09
CA VAL A 206 10.27 -0.31 16.95
C VAL A 206 9.39 0.55 17.85
N THR A 207 8.38 1.18 17.27
CA THR A 207 7.28 1.82 18.00
C THR A 207 6.06 0.91 17.96
N ASP A 208 5.55 0.52 19.14
CA ASP A 208 4.36 -0.30 19.27
C ASP A 208 3.05 0.50 19.04
N PRO A 209 1.89 -0.17 18.92
CA PRO A 209 0.60 0.50 18.70
C PRO A 209 0.18 1.48 19.81
N LYS A 210 0.81 1.43 20.99
CA LYS A 210 0.58 2.35 22.11
C LYS A 210 1.59 3.51 22.13
N GLY A 211 2.55 3.55 21.21
CA GLY A 211 3.60 4.55 21.13
C GLY A 211 4.85 4.22 21.96
N SER A 212 4.94 3.03 22.56
CA SER A 212 6.14 2.62 23.30
C SER A 212 7.25 2.27 22.33
N ILE A 213 8.47 2.73 22.61
CA ILE A 213 9.64 2.52 21.74
C ILE A 213 10.53 1.44 22.35
N SER A 214 11.07 0.57 21.51
CA SER A 214 12.10 -0.42 21.85
C SER A 214 13.17 -0.41 20.77
N GLU A 215 14.42 -0.58 21.17
CA GLU A 215 15.56 -0.68 20.25
C GLU A 215 16.22 -2.05 20.36
N TYR A 216 16.56 -2.62 19.22
CA TYR A 216 17.20 -3.91 19.07
C TYR A 216 18.47 -3.73 18.24
N ALA A 217 19.58 -4.34 18.66
CA ALA A 217 20.78 -4.38 17.85
C ALA A 217 20.58 -5.34 16.67
N MET A 218 21.12 -4.98 15.51
CA MET A 218 21.15 -5.87 14.34
C MET A 218 22.56 -6.41 14.14
N PHE A 219 22.67 -7.70 13.82
CA PHE A 219 23.94 -8.41 13.70
C PHE A 219 24.07 -9.06 12.33
N ASP A 220 25.31 -9.16 11.85
CA ASP A 220 25.69 -9.95 10.67
C ASP A 220 26.38 -11.22 11.19
N ASP A 221 25.57 -12.14 11.68
CA ASP A 221 26.00 -13.29 12.48
C ASP A 221 25.53 -14.64 11.92
N GLY A 222 24.81 -14.64 10.80
CA GLY A 222 24.22 -15.84 10.22
C GLY A 222 22.96 -16.31 10.95
N LEU A 223 22.43 -15.50 11.87
CA LEU A 223 21.17 -15.73 12.58
C LEU A 223 20.11 -14.72 12.10
N HIS A 224 18.88 -14.80 12.62
CA HIS A 224 17.81 -13.84 12.27
C HIS A 224 17.45 -13.79 10.75
N GLN A 225 17.86 -14.82 10.00
CA GLN A 225 17.69 -14.94 8.53
C GLN A 225 18.48 -13.89 7.74
N ASP A 226 19.58 -13.39 8.29
CA ASP A 226 20.47 -12.43 7.63
C ASP A 226 21.33 -13.06 6.51
N GLY A 227 21.63 -14.36 6.57
CA GLY A 227 22.42 -15.03 5.54
C GLY A 227 23.59 -15.79 6.15
N THR A 228 24.80 -15.51 5.67
CA THR A 228 26.04 -16.08 6.23
C THR A 228 26.73 -15.02 7.06
N ALA A 229 27.30 -15.39 8.21
CA ALA A 229 28.02 -14.44 9.05
C ALA A 229 29.15 -13.70 8.30
N ASN A 230 29.19 -12.37 8.46
CA ASN A 230 30.08 -11.41 7.83
C ASN A 230 29.89 -11.24 6.31
N ASP A 231 28.65 -11.38 5.81
CA ASP A 231 28.32 -11.14 4.39
C ASP A 231 27.80 -9.73 4.10
N GLY A 232 27.70 -8.87 5.12
CA GLY A 232 27.23 -7.49 5.01
C GLY A 232 25.71 -7.36 5.13
N ILE A 233 24.99 -8.42 5.47
CA ILE A 233 23.57 -8.40 5.75
C ILE A 233 23.35 -8.48 7.26
N PHE A 234 22.60 -7.54 7.81
CA PHE A 234 22.36 -7.40 9.24
C PHE A 234 20.92 -7.79 9.55
N GLY A 235 20.72 -8.70 10.51
CA GLY A 235 19.43 -9.19 10.98
C GLY A 235 19.09 -8.80 12.41
N SER A 236 17.80 -8.61 12.69
CA SER A 236 17.26 -8.50 14.05
C SER A 236 15.77 -8.83 14.06
N ASP A 237 15.25 -9.21 15.22
CA ASP A 237 13.87 -9.65 15.39
C ASP A 237 13.26 -9.08 16.69
N PHE A 238 11.94 -8.93 16.68
CA PHE A 238 11.20 -8.54 17.88
C PHE A 238 9.87 -9.28 17.98
N LYS A 239 9.41 -9.44 19.22
CA LYS A 239 8.11 -10.06 19.51
C LYS A 239 6.99 -9.01 19.51
N ALA A 240 6.01 -9.15 18.63
CA ALA A 240 4.85 -8.27 18.57
C ALA A 240 3.81 -8.65 19.64
N SER A 241 3.85 -8.02 20.83
CA SER A 241 2.98 -8.36 21.96
C SER A 241 1.53 -7.87 21.84
N LEU A 242 1.29 -6.85 21.01
CA LEU A 242 0.00 -6.21 20.77
C LEU A 242 -0.44 -6.45 19.33
N ALA A 243 -1.73 -6.29 19.08
CA ALA A 243 -2.25 -6.11 17.74
C ALA A 243 -2.40 -4.62 17.42
N GLY A 244 -2.38 -4.29 16.13
CA GLY A 244 -2.38 -2.92 15.61
C GLY A 244 -1.14 -2.62 14.78
N ASP A 245 -1.01 -1.36 14.38
CA ASP A 245 0.07 -0.91 13.52
C ASP A 245 1.36 -0.68 14.32
N TYR A 246 2.38 -1.47 14.02
CA TYR A 246 3.75 -1.24 14.45
C TYR A 246 4.50 -0.39 13.42
N LYS A 247 5.45 0.39 13.89
CA LYS A 247 6.37 1.16 13.04
C LYS A 247 7.78 0.70 13.34
N ALA A 248 8.48 0.21 12.32
CA ALA A 248 9.85 -0.24 12.44
C ALA A 248 10.75 0.69 11.62
N GLN A 249 11.82 1.16 12.24
CA GLN A 249 12.85 1.95 11.59
C GLN A 249 14.17 1.21 11.71
N VAL A 250 14.73 0.84 10.56
CA VAL A 250 16.09 0.29 10.48
C VAL A 250 17.05 1.46 10.30
N MET A 251 18.13 1.47 11.07
CA MET A 251 19.14 2.53 11.05
C MET A 251 20.54 1.91 10.97
N LEU A 252 21.25 2.21 9.89
CA LEU A 252 22.62 1.75 9.66
C LEU A 252 23.55 2.93 9.45
N GLY A 253 24.66 2.93 10.18
CA GLY A 253 25.71 3.92 10.11
C GLY A 253 27.07 3.27 10.00
N GLY A 254 28.00 3.96 9.36
CA GLY A 254 29.30 3.38 9.03
C GLY A 254 30.28 4.41 8.51
N VAL A 255 31.37 3.89 7.95
CA VAL A 255 32.40 4.66 7.26
C VAL A 255 32.51 4.10 5.84
N ASN A 256 32.47 4.95 4.82
CA ASN A 256 32.62 4.52 3.44
C ASN A 256 34.08 4.30 3.03
N ALA A 257 34.31 3.86 1.79
CA ALA A 257 35.64 3.60 1.26
C ALA A 257 36.57 4.85 1.28
N ALA A 258 35.98 6.05 1.24
CA ALA A 258 36.70 7.32 1.32
C ALA A 258 36.98 7.77 2.77
N GLY A 259 36.63 6.96 3.78
CA GLY A 259 36.81 7.30 5.19
C GLY A 259 35.77 8.27 5.74
N ARG A 260 34.66 8.52 5.02
CA ARG A 260 33.60 9.44 5.43
C ARG A 260 32.52 8.69 6.18
N GLU A 261 32.07 9.25 7.29
CA GLU A 261 30.97 8.66 8.05
C GLU A 261 29.64 8.86 7.35
N PHE A 262 28.73 7.89 7.49
CA PHE A 262 27.38 7.97 6.96
C PHE A 262 26.33 7.42 7.92
N LEU A 263 25.07 7.80 7.67
CA LEU A 263 23.89 7.25 8.30
C LEU A 263 22.76 7.16 7.27
N ARG A 264 22.03 6.04 7.28
CA ARG A 264 20.84 5.83 6.46
C ARG A 264 19.74 5.18 7.29
N THR A 265 18.48 5.49 6.98
CA THR A 265 17.32 4.86 7.63
C THR A 265 16.28 4.42 6.61
N THR A 266 15.47 3.44 6.98
CA THR A 266 14.30 2.99 6.22
C THR A 266 13.14 2.72 7.18
N GLU A 267 11.94 3.06 6.75
CA GLU A 267 10.74 3.12 7.58
C GLU A 267 9.69 2.12 7.08
N HIS A 268 9.19 1.27 7.99
CA HIS A 268 8.25 0.21 7.71
C HIS A 268 7.00 0.32 8.56
N LEU A 269 5.83 0.13 7.94
CA LEU A 269 4.54 0.03 8.60
C LEU A 269 4.09 -1.43 8.61
N LEU A 270 3.80 -1.97 9.80
CA LEU A 270 3.56 -3.39 10.02
C LEU A 270 2.21 -3.60 10.72
N PRO A 271 1.15 -3.98 9.99
CA PRO A 271 -0.12 -4.31 10.61
C PRO A 271 -0.02 -5.69 11.30
N VAL A 272 -0.11 -5.71 12.63
CA VAL A 272 -0.12 -6.96 13.41
C VAL A 272 -1.56 -7.32 13.76
N LEU A 273 -2.02 -8.50 13.33
CA LEU A 273 -3.39 -8.94 13.55
C LEU A 273 -3.55 -9.79 14.82
N ASP A 274 -4.69 -9.65 15.51
CA ASP A 274 -5.14 -10.54 16.59
C ASP A 274 -6.10 -11.63 16.07
N ASP A 275 -6.09 -11.89 14.77
CA ASP A 275 -7.02 -12.82 14.13
C ASP A 275 -6.71 -14.25 14.60
N ALA A 276 -7.59 -14.78 15.44
CA ALA A 276 -7.50 -16.13 15.98
C ALA A 276 -8.04 -17.20 15.02
N ILE A 277 -8.43 -16.82 13.81
CA ILE A 277 -9.02 -17.73 12.83
C ILE A 277 -8.04 -18.86 12.49
N ARG A 278 -8.56 -20.08 12.46
CA ARG A 278 -7.81 -21.28 12.08
C ARG A 278 -8.67 -22.17 11.20
N ILE A 279 -8.03 -22.80 10.20
CA ILE A 279 -8.66 -23.88 9.44
C ILE A 279 -8.64 -25.11 10.36
N THR A 280 -9.82 -25.62 10.72
CA THR A 280 -9.98 -26.81 11.58
C THR A 280 -10.21 -28.09 10.79
N SER A 281 -10.27 -27.97 9.46
CA SER A 281 -10.33 -29.10 8.54
C SER A 281 -8.99 -29.86 8.63
N ALA A 282 -8.96 -30.99 9.33
CA ALA A 282 -7.72 -31.71 9.68
C ALA A 282 -6.87 -32.05 8.45
N ASP A 283 -7.46 -32.75 7.48
CA ASP A 283 -6.78 -33.16 6.23
C ASP A 283 -7.71 -33.12 5.01
N SER A 284 -8.97 -32.72 5.19
CA SER A 284 -9.98 -32.82 4.14
C SER A 284 -11.07 -31.77 4.23
N VAL A 285 -11.62 -31.41 3.07
CA VAL A 285 -12.80 -30.57 2.92
C VAL A 285 -13.93 -31.36 2.27
N SER A 286 -15.18 -31.00 2.57
CA SER A 286 -16.35 -31.57 1.92
C SER A 286 -16.73 -30.76 0.68
N ALA A 287 -17.04 -31.46 -0.41
CA ALA A 287 -17.67 -30.86 -1.58
C ALA A 287 -19.19 -30.82 -1.41
N LYS A 288 -19.81 -29.69 -1.76
CA LYS A 288 -21.27 -29.55 -1.82
C LYS A 288 -21.72 -29.03 -3.17
N ALA A 289 -22.88 -29.48 -3.64
CA ALA A 289 -23.44 -29.03 -4.90
C ALA A 289 -23.82 -27.54 -4.82
N LEU A 290 -23.50 -26.79 -5.87
CA LEU A 290 -24.06 -25.47 -6.14
C LEU A 290 -24.96 -25.55 -7.39
N ALA A 291 -25.67 -24.47 -7.69
CA ALA A 291 -26.44 -24.39 -8.94
C ALA A 291 -25.52 -24.49 -10.17
N GLY A 292 -26.02 -25.12 -11.24
CA GLY A 292 -25.24 -25.38 -12.46
C GLY A 292 -24.26 -26.56 -12.31
N ASP A 293 -23.21 -26.60 -13.14
CA ASP A 293 -22.12 -27.61 -13.07
C ASP A 293 -21.02 -27.16 -12.10
N ARG A 294 -21.43 -26.73 -10.90
CA ARG A 294 -20.57 -26.12 -9.88
C ARG A 294 -20.68 -26.82 -8.53
N MET A 295 -19.63 -26.70 -7.75
CA MET A 295 -19.58 -27.15 -6.36
C MET A 295 -18.86 -26.11 -5.49
N ALA A 296 -19.03 -26.22 -4.18
CA ALA A 296 -18.23 -25.51 -3.21
C ALA A 296 -17.40 -26.51 -2.39
N PHE A 297 -16.17 -26.14 -2.08
CA PHE A 297 -15.34 -26.82 -1.10
C PHE A 297 -15.46 -26.06 0.23
N SER A 298 -16.03 -26.71 1.24
CA SER A 298 -16.35 -26.06 2.51
C SER A 298 -15.17 -26.20 3.48
N LEU A 299 -14.49 -25.09 3.74
CA LEU A 299 -13.43 -24.98 4.74
C LEU A 299 -14.04 -24.70 6.10
N ARG A 300 -13.92 -25.66 7.03
CA ARG A 300 -14.27 -25.43 8.43
C ARG A 300 -13.25 -24.54 9.09
N VAL A 301 -13.74 -23.49 9.76
CA VAL A 301 -12.92 -22.55 10.51
C VAL A 301 -13.40 -22.45 11.95
N ASP A 302 -12.48 -22.09 12.84
CA ASP A 302 -12.76 -21.70 14.22
C ASP A 302 -12.17 -20.31 14.49
N GLY A 303 -12.70 -19.60 15.49
CA GLY A 303 -12.28 -18.24 15.85
C GLY A 303 -12.69 -17.15 14.86
N ALA A 304 -13.51 -17.48 13.86
CA ALA A 304 -13.98 -16.53 12.84
C ALA A 304 -15.30 -15.87 13.25
N VAL A 305 -15.49 -14.60 12.90
CA VAL A 305 -16.74 -13.87 13.16
C VAL A 305 -17.74 -14.12 12.02
N GLU A 306 -18.97 -14.50 12.37
CA GLU A 306 -20.04 -14.72 11.38
C GLU A 306 -20.27 -13.46 10.53
N GLY A 307 -20.37 -13.63 9.21
CA GLY A 307 -20.54 -12.53 8.26
C GLY A 307 -19.27 -11.73 7.94
N GLN A 308 -18.17 -11.91 8.67
CA GLN A 308 -16.87 -11.35 8.28
C GLN A 308 -16.38 -12.04 7.00
N HIS A 309 -15.76 -11.28 6.12
CA HIS A 309 -15.18 -11.82 4.89
C HIS A 309 -13.65 -11.86 4.94
N TYR A 310 -13.10 -12.79 4.18
CA TYR A 310 -11.67 -13.01 4.01
C TYR A 310 -11.35 -13.13 2.53
N ARG A 311 -10.15 -12.73 2.13
CA ARG A 311 -9.61 -13.11 0.82
C ARG A 311 -9.17 -14.56 0.90
N SER A 312 -9.65 -15.39 0.00
CA SER A 312 -9.28 -16.81 -0.09
C SER A 312 -8.50 -17.11 -1.36
N TYR A 313 -7.61 -18.08 -1.26
CA TYR A 313 -6.90 -18.69 -2.37
C TYR A 313 -6.70 -20.19 -2.11
N ALA A 314 -6.86 -21.00 -3.15
CA ALA A 314 -6.44 -22.40 -3.15
C ALA A 314 -6.11 -22.87 -4.56
N GLN A 315 -5.12 -23.74 -4.70
CA GLN A 315 -4.86 -24.48 -5.93
C GLN A 315 -5.67 -25.76 -5.95
N VAL A 316 -6.42 -26.00 -7.02
CA VAL A 316 -7.14 -27.25 -7.25
C VAL A 316 -6.27 -28.18 -8.08
N TRP A 317 -6.07 -29.39 -7.57
CA TRP A 317 -5.36 -30.48 -8.23
C TRP A 317 -6.30 -31.66 -8.42
N GLY A 318 -6.18 -32.38 -9.53
CA GLY A 318 -7.00 -33.56 -9.83
C GLY A 318 -6.19 -34.68 -10.46
N ARG A 319 -6.77 -35.87 -10.56
CA ARG A 319 -6.11 -36.98 -11.26
C ARG A 319 -6.17 -36.76 -12.76
N SER A 320 -5.07 -37.05 -13.46
CA SER A 320 -5.05 -37.18 -14.91
C SER A 320 -6.11 -38.17 -15.42
N LEU A 321 -6.48 -38.09 -16.70
CA LEU A 321 -7.43 -39.01 -17.31
C LEU A 321 -7.01 -40.49 -17.22
N ASP A 322 -5.71 -40.79 -17.24
CA ASP A 322 -5.18 -42.14 -17.02
C ASP A 322 -5.16 -42.56 -15.54
N GLY A 323 -5.42 -41.63 -14.61
CA GLY A 323 -5.50 -41.84 -13.16
C GLY A 323 -4.14 -41.96 -12.44
N LYS A 324 -3.02 -41.84 -13.16
CA LYS A 324 -1.69 -42.15 -12.62
C LYS A 324 -1.07 -41.01 -11.82
N SER A 325 -1.31 -39.76 -12.21
CA SER A 325 -0.70 -38.59 -11.58
C SER A 325 -1.73 -37.56 -11.13
N MET A 326 -1.36 -36.78 -10.13
CA MET A 326 -2.07 -35.54 -9.81
C MET A 326 -1.52 -34.42 -10.70
N ILE A 327 -2.42 -33.72 -11.38
CA ILE A 327 -2.11 -32.59 -12.26
C ILE A 327 -2.84 -31.33 -11.77
N PRO A 328 -2.27 -30.14 -11.99
CA PRO A 328 -2.92 -28.90 -11.58
C PRO A 328 -4.13 -28.63 -12.49
N VAL A 329 -5.21 -28.12 -11.90
CA VAL A 329 -6.49 -27.90 -12.59
C VAL A 329 -6.76 -26.42 -12.78
N SER A 330 -6.86 -25.69 -11.67
CA SER A 330 -7.14 -24.26 -11.63
C SER A 330 -6.76 -23.72 -10.26
N TRP A 331 -6.67 -22.41 -10.10
CA TRP A 331 -6.79 -21.79 -8.79
C TRP A 331 -8.24 -21.37 -8.57
N ILE A 332 -8.66 -21.30 -7.33
CA ILE A 332 -9.96 -20.75 -6.90
C ILE A 332 -9.75 -19.76 -5.76
N GLY A 333 -10.64 -18.78 -5.63
CA GLY A 333 -10.52 -17.77 -4.59
C GLY A 333 -11.59 -16.68 -4.66
N GLY A 334 -11.23 -15.52 -4.09
CA GLY A 334 -12.10 -14.35 -3.98
C GLY A 334 -12.44 -14.00 -2.54
N MET A 335 -13.35 -13.04 -2.36
CA MET A 335 -13.83 -12.64 -1.05
C MET A 335 -14.92 -13.61 -0.59
N VAL A 336 -14.68 -14.31 0.51
CA VAL A 336 -15.57 -15.32 1.07
C VAL A 336 -16.01 -14.93 2.47
N ALA A 337 -17.32 -14.92 2.72
CA ALA A 337 -17.89 -14.61 4.01
C ALA A 337 -18.04 -15.87 4.87
N VAL A 338 -17.76 -15.76 6.16
CA VAL A 338 -17.99 -16.82 7.13
C VAL A 338 -19.48 -17.04 7.26
N LYS A 339 -19.91 -18.28 7.03
CA LYS A 339 -21.28 -18.72 7.24
C LYS A 339 -21.32 -20.04 7.98
N ASP A 340 -22.04 -20.09 9.10
CA ASP A 340 -22.17 -21.27 9.95
C ASP A 340 -20.79 -21.85 10.36
N GLY A 341 -19.78 -20.98 10.55
CA GLY A 341 -18.39 -21.37 10.86
C GLY A 341 -17.63 -22.03 9.69
N ALA A 342 -18.08 -21.83 8.45
CA ALA A 342 -17.40 -22.31 7.24
C ALA A 342 -17.19 -21.19 6.21
N LEU A 343 -16.21 -21.42 5.33
CA LEU A 343 -15.96 -20.62 4.14
C LEU A 343 -16.08 -21.52 2.91
N ASP A 344 -16.91 -21.13 1.96
CA ASP A 344 -17.18 -21.94 0.77
C ASP A 344 -16.40 -21.41 -0.44
N LEU A 345 -15.44 -22.20 -0.91
CA LEU A 345 -14.67 -21.88 -2.10
C LEU A 345 -15.35 -22.54 -3.31
N ALA A 346 -15.91 -21.72 -4.20
CA ALA A 346 -16.62 -22.19 -5.38
C ALA A 346 -15.67 -22.73 -6.45
N PHE A 347 -16.08 -23.81 -7.11
CA PHE A 347 -15.35 -24.48 -8.19
C PHE A 347 -16.32 -24.81 -9.33
N ASP A 348 -15.92 -24.46 -10.56
CA ASP A 348 -16.64 -24.79 -11.79
C ASP A 348 -16.02 -26.03 -12.43
N ASN A 349 -16.80 -27.09 -12.62
CA ASN A 349 -16.31 -28.38 -13.11
C ASN A 349 -15.69 -28.32 -14.51
N ARG A 350 -15.99 -27.27 -15.29
CA ARG A 350 -15.37 -27.05 -16.59
C ARG A 350 -13.86 -26.86 -16.49
N TRP A 351 -13.33 -26.39 -15.35
CA TRP A 351 -11.88 -26.33 -15.12
C TRP A 351 -11.23 -27.71 -15.16
N ALA A 352 -11.85 -28.72 -14.55
CA ALA A 352 -11.35 -30.10 -14.61
C ALA A 352 -11.39 -30.64 -16.05
N SER A 353 -12.46 -30.34 -16.81
CA SER A 353 -12.54 -30.69 -18.24
C SER A 353 -11.44 -30.04 -19.06
N TYR A 354 -11.21 -28.74 -18.87
CA TYR A 354 -10.17 -27.95 -19.55
C TYR A 354 -8.76 -28.49 -19.26
N ALA A 355 -8.47 -28.79 -17.99
CA ALA A 355 -7.19 -29.35 -17.55
C ALA A 355 -7.02 -30.85 -17.85
N LYS A 356 -8.04 -31.52 -18.40
CA LYS A 356 -8.06 -32.98 -18.60
C LYS A 356 -7.83 -33.76 -17.30
N ALA A 357 -8.48 -33.31 -16.23
CA ALA A 357 -8.42 -33.90 -14.90
C ALA A 357 -9.78 -34.48 -14.46
N ARG A 358 -9.76 -35.34 -13.44
CA ARG A 358 -10.93 -35.92 -12.79
C ARG A 358 -10.75 -36.02 -11.28
N ALA A 359 -11.86 -36.14 -10.56
CA ALA A 359 -11.85 -36.46 -9.14
C ALA A 359 -11.14 -37.82 -8.87
N PRO A 360 -10.58 -38.04 -7.66
CA PRO A 360 -10.57 -37.15 -6.50
C PRO A 360 -9.75 -35.88 -6.74
N PHE A 361 -10.16 -34.80 -6.07
CA PHE A 361 -9.45 -33.52 -6.08
C PHE A 361 -8.72 -33.30 -4.76
N GLU A 362 -7.75 -32.40 -4.80
CA GLU A 362 -7.03 -31.89 -3.62
C GLU A 362 -6.94 -30.37 -3.74
N LEU A 363 -7.05 -29.69 -2.61
CA LEU A 363 -6.64 -28.30 -2.47
C LEU A 363 -5.20 -28.25 -2.00
N ARG A 364 -4.40 -27.34 -2.55
CA ARG A 364 -3.04 -27.04 -2.11
C ARG A 364 -2.85 -25.55 -1.92
N GLU A 365 -1.87 -25.19 -1.09
CA GLU A 365 -1.53 -23.79 -0.81
C GLU A 365 -2.75 -22.96 -0.42
N VAL A 366 -3.61 -23.52 0.45
CA VAL A 366 -4.83 -22.85 0.89
C VAL A 366 -4.44 -21.70 1.80
N ARG A 367 -4.90 -20.49 1.50
CA ARG A 367 -4.65 -19.28 2.29
C ARG A 367 -5.94 -18.52 2.52
N LEU A 368 -6.11 -18.06 3.75
CA LEU A 368 -7.10 -17.07 4.15
C LEU A 368 -6.35 -15.83 4.60
N GLU A 369 -6.70 -14.68 4.04
CA GLU A 369 -6.04 -13.41 4.29
C GLU A 369 -7.06 -12.37 4.73
N ASN A 370 -6.63 -11.50 5.65
CA ASN A 370 -7.44 -10.36 6.06
C ASN A 370 -7.68 -9.43 4.86
N PRO A 371 -8.91 -8.98 4.58
CA PRO A 371 -9.22 -8.22 3.36
C PRO A 371 -8.61 -6.81 3.34
N ASP A 372 -8.33 -6.23 4.52
CA ASP A 372 -7.83 -4.86 4.65
C ASP A 372 -6.31 -4.78 4.64
N TYR A 373 -5.64 -5.77 5.24
CA TYR A 373 -4.18 -5.78 5.38
C TYR A 373 -3.48 -6.82 4.50
N LEU A 374 -4.22 -7.83 4.03
CA LEU A 374 -3.75 -8.91 3.16
C LEU A 374 -2.65 -9.77 3.78
N VAL A 375 -2.60 -9.77 5.12
CA VAL A 375 -1.81 -10.67 5.94
C VAL A 375 -2.51 -12.03 5.98
N THR A 376 -1.76 -13.12 5.79
CA THR A 376 -2.31 -14.49 5.90
C THR A 376 -2.64 -14.81 7.36
N VAL A 377 -3.92 -15.08 7.62
CA VAL A 377 -4.46 -15.35 8.95
C VAL A 377 -4.62 -16.84 9.22
N ALA A 378 -4.87 -17.65 8.20
CA ALA A 378 -4.88 -19.10 8.28
C ALA A 378 -4.44 -19.74 6.96
N GLU A 379 -3.82 -20.92 7.04
CA GLU A 379 -3.31 -21.63 5.87
C GLU A 379 -3.41 -23.15 6.06
N ALA A 380 -3.44 -23.88 4.95
CA ALA A 380 -3.31 -25.32 4.93
C ALA A 380 -2.53 -25.77 3.67
N PRO A 381 -1.44 -26.55 3.81
CA PRO A 381 -0.60 -26.90 2.67
C PRO A 381 -1.32 -27.84 1.70
N ARG A 382 -2.16 -28.75 2.22
CA ARG A 382 -2.88 -29.73 1.41
C ARG A 382 -4.14 -30.20 2.13
N LEU A 383 -5.26 -30.26 1.40
CA LEU A 383 -6.53 -30.81 1.88
C LEU A 383 -7.15 -31.72 0.81
N ALA A 384 -7.50 -32.95 1.15
CA ALA A 384 -8.23 -33.84 0.26
C ALA A 384 -9.68 -33.37 0.09
N VAL A 385 -10.22 -33.41 -1.13
CA VAL A 385 -11.62 -33.08 -1.37
C VAL A 385 -12.47 -34.35 -1.33
N THR A 386 -13.36 -34.43 -0.35
CA THR A 386 -14.27 -35.57 -0.16
C THR A 386 -15.63 -35.30 -0.81
N GLY A 387 -16.23 -36.34 -1.39
CA GLY A 387 -17.58 -36.29 -1.98
C GLY A 387 -17.68 -35.66 -3.37
N ALA A 388 -16.64 -35.01 -3.90
CA ALA A 388 -16.66 -34.39 -5.23
C ALA A 388 -16.99 -35.39 -6.36
N GLN A 389 -16.52 -36.63 -6.25
CA GLN A 389 -16.81 -37.69 -7.22
C GLN A 389 -18.30 -38.03 -7.34
N ASN A 390 -19.09 -37.75 -6.31
CA ASN A 390 -20.54 -37.99 -6.30
C ASN A 390 -21.32 -36.82 -6.93
N LEU A 391 -20.70 -35.65 -7.06
CA LEU A 391 -21.32 -34.42 -7.55
C LEU A 391 -21.05 -34.17 -9.04
N ILE A 392 -19.98 -34.74 -9.57
CA ILE A 392 -19.65 -34.65 -10.99
C ILE A 392 -20.58 -35.59 -11.75
N LYS A 393 -21.52 -35.01 -12.51
CA LYS A 393 -22.35 -35.77 -13.46
C LYS A 393 -21.44 -36.36 -14.56
N ALA A 394 -21.85 -37.47 -15.17
CA ALA A 394 -21.10 -38.19 -16.20
C ALA A 394 -20.35 -37.24 -17.17
N ARG A 395 -19.05 -37.51 -17.36
CA ARG A 395 -18.04 -36.78 -18.15
C ARG A 395 -18.52 -35.44 -18.74
N SER A 396 -18.20 -34.33 -18.06
CA SER A 396 -18.44 -32.97 -18.57
C SER A 396 -17.94 -32.84 -20.02
N LYS A 397 -18.72 -32.14 -20.86
CA LYS A 397 -18.34 -31.90 -22.26
C LYS A 397 -16.92 -31.31 -22.32
N PRO A 398 -16.08 -31.71 -23.30
CA PRO A 398 -14.77 -31.11 -23.49
C PRO A 398 -14.88 -29.59 -23.61
N VAL A 399 -14.11 -28.87 -22.80
CA VAL A 399 -14.02 -27.41 -22.84
C VAL A 399 -12.66 -27.03 -23.41
N THR A 400 -12.65 -26.24 -24.48
CA THR A 400 -11.41 -25.82 -25.18
C THR A 400 -11.05 -24.35 -24.94
N SER A 401 -11.94 -23.58 -24.34
CA SER A 401 -11.75 -22.15 -24.06
C SER A 401 -12.28 -21.78 -22.67
N ILE A 402 -11.58 -20.87 -21.99
CA ILE A 402 -11.98 -20.33 -20.70
C ILE A 402 -12.98 -19.19 -20.93
N SER A 403 -14.21 -19.36 -20.45
CA SER A 403 -15.24 -18.31 -20.49
C SER A 403 -15.18 -17.38 -19.27
N GLU A 404 -15.80 -16.20 -19.37
CA GLU A 404 -15.80 -15.21 -18.27
C GLU A 404 -16.47 -15.77 -17.00
N ASP A 405 -17.59 -16.47 -17.15
CA ASP A 405 -18.29 -17.10 -16.02
C ASP A 405 -17.44 -18.17 -15.33
N MET A 406 -16.55 -18.89 -16.04
CA MET A 406 -15.58 -19.79 -15.41
C MET A 406 -14.60 -19.03 -14.51
N ARG A 407 -14.26 -17.79 -14.84
CA ARG A 407 -13.29 -16.97 -14.10
C ARG A 407 -13.88 -16.17 -12.94
N THR A 408 -15.10 -15.67 -13.07
CA THR A 408 -15.70 -14.72 -12.10
C THR A 408 -16.99 -15.23 -11.46
N GLY A 409 -17.51 -16.34 -11.97
CA GLY A 409 -18.78 -16.92 -11.56
C GLY A 409 -19.99 -16.39 -12.30
N PRO A 410 -21.19 -16.90 -11.99
CA PRO A 410 -22.41 -16.40 -12.58
C PRO A 410 -22.66 -14.97 -12.11
N LYS A 411 -22.87 -14.06 -13.06
CA LYS A 411 -23.29 -12.69 -12.76
C LYS A 411 -24.64 -12.72 -12.00
N PRO A 412 -24.77 -12.02 -10.86
CA PRO A 412 -26.01 -11.97 -10.09
C PRO A 412 -27.20 -11.46 -10.91
N ALA A 413 -28.38 -12.04 -10.71
CA ALA A 413 -29.60 -11.63 -11.41
C ALA A 413 -29.95 -10.14 -11.17
N SER A 414 -29.67 -9.62 -9.97
CA SER A 414 -29.86 -8.22 -9.60
C SER A 414 -29.06 -7.22 -10.44
N LEU A 415 -27.97 -7.66 -11.07
CA LEU A 415 -27.19 -6.85 -12.02
C LEU A 415 -27.65 -7.03 -13.48
N ASN A 416 -28.44 -8.06 -13.77
CA ASN A 416 -28.99 -8.34 -15.09
C ASN A 416 -30.35 -7.67 -15.30
N SER A 417 -31.14 -7.46 -14.24
CA SER A 417 -32.53 -7.00 -14.34
C SER A 417 -32.69 -5.48 -14.43
N GLY A 418 -31.63 -4.68 -14.27
CA GLY A 418 -31.71 -3.20 -14.31
C GLY A 418 -32.62 -2.60 -13.23
N GLU A 419 -32.97 -3.39 -12.21
CA GLU A 419 -34.04 -3.07 -11.24
C GLU A 419 -33.63 -2.05 -10.18
N LYS A 420 -32.34 -1.67 -10.07
CA LYS A 420 -31.85 -0.79 -8.98
C LYS A 420 -31.16 0.50 -9.43
N GLY A 421 -30.51 0.52 -10.59
CA GLY A 421 -29.79 1.70 -11.08
C GLY A 421 -30.51 2.39 -12.24
N VAL A 422 -30.20 3.66 -12.50
CA VAL A 422 -30.76 4.42 -13.64
C VAL A 422 -29.66 4.87 -14.59
N GLY A 423 -29.66 4.38 -15.84
CA GLY A 423 -28.71 4.81 -16.87
C GLY A 423 -27.26 4.41 -16.63
N THR A 424 -26.33 5.17 -17.24
CA THR A 424 -24.88 4.93 -17.22
C THR A 424 -24.12 6.14 -16.66
N LYS A 425 -22.90 5.95 -16.15
CA LYS A 425 -22.08 7.06 -15.62
C LYS A 425 -20.58 6.83 -15.78
N LEU A 426 -19.81 7.91 -15.71
CA LEU A 426 -18.36 7.87 -15.49
C LEU A 426 -18.05 8.33 -14.06
N LEU A 427 -17.50 7.47 -13.22
CA LEU A 427 -17.12 7.85 -11.86
C LEU A 427 -15.73 8.47 -11.86
N LEU A 428 -15.60 9.64 -11.22
CA LEU A 428 -14.32 10.30 -10.96
C LEU A 428 -13.92 10.02 -9.52
N VAL A 429 -12.91 9.15 -9.34
CA VAL A 429 -12.52 8.59 -8.03
C VAL A 429 -11.20 9.20 -7.57
N HIS A 430 -11.18 9.70 -6.33
CA HIS A 430 -10.02 10.34 -5.74
C HIS A 430 -9.05 9.33 -5.09
N GLY A 431 -7.97 9.83 -4.50
CA GLY A 431 -6.92 9.06 -3.87
C GLY A 431 -6.98 8.98 -2.35
N TYR A 432 -5.92 8.44 -1.76
CA TYR A 432 -5.69 8.43 -0.32
C TYR A 432 -5.61 9.86 0.22
N CYS A 433 -6.37 10.13 1.28
CA CYS A 433 -6.36 11.41 1.99
C CYS A 433 -6.47 12.66 1.08
N SER A 434 -7.05 12.49 -0.11
CA SER A 434 -7.15 13.59 -1.06
C SER A 434 -8.47 14.32 -0.88
N GLY A 435 -8.43 15.63 -1.04
CA GLY A 435 -9.62 16.44 -1.25
C GLY A 435 -10.29 16.17 -2.60
N ASN A 436 -11.03 17.15 -3.11
CA ASN A 436 -11.72 17.03 -4.39
C ASN A 436 -10.76 17.20 -5.60
N ALA A 437 -9.89 16.22 -5.81
CA ALA A 437 -8.84 16.23 -6.85
C ALA A 437 -9.38 16.41 -8.28
N TRP A 438 -10.62 15.98 -8.52
CA TRP A 438 -11.29 16.08 -9.83
C TRP A 438 -12.22 17.30 -9.94
N GLY A 439 -12.63 17.91 -8.83
CA GLY A 439 -13.61 19.00 -8.80
C GLY A 439 -13.32 20.14 -9.77
N PRO A 440 -12.10 20.71 -9.77
CA PRO A 440 -11.73 21.79 -10.67
C PRO A 440 -11.83 21.45 -12.17
N VAL A 441 -11.80 20.16 -12.53
CA VAL A 441 -11.79 19.68 -13.91
C VAL A 441 -12.96 18.76 -14.25
N ALA A 442 -13.93 18.58 -13.35
CA ALA A 442 -15.04 17.64 -13.53
C ALA A 442 -15.87 17.98 -14.79
N GLY A 443 -15.96 19.27 -15.15
CA GLY A 443 -16.61 19.73 -16.37
C GLY A 443 -15.97 19.25 -17.68
N GLN A 444 -14.76 18.69 -17.64
CA GLN A 444 -14.09 18.07 -18.79
C GLN A 444 -14.59 16.65 -19.08
N PHE A 445 -15.36 16.06 -18.15
CA PHE A 445 -15.88 14.70 -18.24
C PHE A 445 -17.39 14.70 -18.44
N ALA A 446 -17.84 14.22 -19.60
CA ALA A 446 -19.25 14.10 -19.94
C ALA A 446 -19.90 12.90 -19.23
N ASN A 447 -21.14 13.10 -18.80
CA ASN A 447 -21.94 12.12 -18.05
C ASN A 447 -21.18 11.52 -16.85
N SER A 448 -20.51 12.38 -16.08
CA SER A 448 -19.67 11.99 -14.96
C SER A 448 -20.32 12.26 -13.60
N ALA A 449 -19.82 11.60 -12.56
CA ALA A 449 -20.13 11.86 -11.16
C ALA A 449 -18.85 11.78 -10.34
N VAL A 450 -18.64 12.76 -9.46
CA VAL A 450 -17.49 12.76 -8.54
C VAL A 450 -17.85 11.91 -7.33
N PHE A 451 -17.03 10.89 -7.05
CA PHE A 451 -17.14 10.09 -5.83
C PHE A 451 -16.62 10.89 -4.63
N GLN A 452 -17.38 10.91 -3.53
CA GLN A 452 -17.14 11.79 -2.38
C GLN A 452 -16.83 10.98 -1.10
N ASP A 453 -15.57 10.60 -0.89
CA ASP A 453 -15.01 10.08 0.38
C ASP A 453 -13.74 10.86 0.73
N PHE A 454 -13.79 12.19 0.55
CA PHE A 454 -12.62 13.06 0.62
C PHE A 454 -11.95 13.04 2.00
N ASN A 455 -10.63 13.16 2.00
CA ASN A 455 -9.80 13.22 3.20
C ASN A 455 -10.02 12.01 4.14
N GLN A 456 -10.28 10.83 3.57
CA GLN A 456 -10.39 9.58 4.31
C GLN A 456 -9.21 8.65 4.02
N ASN A 457 -8.90 7.81 4.99
CA ASN A 457 -7.98 6.69 4.85
C ASN A 457 -8.78 5.39 4.83
N ARG A 458 -8.65 4.64 3.75
CA ARG A 458 -9.36 3.39 3.52
C ARG A 458 -8.40 2.32 3.03
N SER A 459 -8.58 1.08 3.46
CA SER A 459 -7.99 -0.05 2.76
C SER A 459 -8.53 -0.11 1.32
N HIS A 460 -7.86 -0.86 0.45
CA HIS A 460 -8.37 -1.08 -0.91
C HIS A 460 -9.74 -1.77 -0.92
N ASP A 461 -10.00 -2.69 0.01
CA ASP A 461 -11.29 -3.38 0.14
C ASP A 461 -12.40 -2.42 0.60
N ALA A 462 -12.18 -1.69 1.68
CA ALA A 462 -13.14 -0.72 2.20
C ALA A 462 -13.46 0.36 1.17
N PHE A 463 -12.45 0.88 0.46
CA PHE A 463 -12.64 1.87 -0.59
C PHE A 463 -13.41 1.28 -1.78
N ALA A 464 -13.06 0.08 -2.24
CA ALA A 464 -13.77 -0.61 -3.32
C ALA A 464 -15.27 -0.77 -3.01
N ARG A 465 -15.62 -1.16 -1.78
CA ARG A 465 -17.01 -1.32 -1.34
C ARG A 465 -17.78 0.00 -1.26
N LEU A 466 -17.11 1.11 -0.93
CA LEU A 466 -17.71 2.44 -0.97
C LEU A 466 -17.96 2.89 -2.41
N ILE A 467 -17.00 2.67 -3.32
CA ILE A 467 -17.16 2.94 -4.76
C ILE A 467 -18.33 2.11 -5.31
N GLN A 468 -18.41 0.82 -4.94
CA GLN A 468 -19.53 -0.05 -5.31
C GLN A 468 -20.87 0.52 -4.85
N SER A 469 -20.96 0.93 -3.58
CA SER A 469 -22.19 1.46 -2.99
C SER A 469 -22.63 2.75 -3.67
N PHE A 470 -21.69 3.65 -3.96
CA PHE A 470 -21.97 4.87 -4.71
C PHE A 470 -22.40 4.58 -6.15
N GLY A 471 -21.67 3.68 -6.81
CA GLY A 471 -21.90 3.27 -8.19
C GLY A 471 -23.22 2.52 -8.39
N ALA A 472 -23.78 1.89 -7.34
CA ALA A 472 -25.05 1.18 -7.38
C ALA A 472 -26.25 2.09 -7.76
N THR A 473 -26.07 3.41 -7.75
CA THR A 473 -27.01 4.39 -8.30
C THR A 473 -27.26 4.19 -9.81
N TRP A 474 -26.30 3.63 -10.54
CA TRP A 474 -26.35 3.46 -11.99
C TRP A 474 -26.28 1.97 -12.37
N ASN A 475 -26.94 1.60 -13.46
CA ASN A 475 -26.91 0.21 -13.95
C ASN A 475 -25.53 -0.18 -14.45
N SER A 476 -24.78 0.82 -14.88
CA SER A 476 -23.46 0.68 -15.45
C SER A 476 -22.62 1.93 -15.16
N PHE A 477 -21.33 1.73 -14.93
CA PHE A 477 -20.40 2.86 -14.85
C PHE A 477 -18.96 2.47 -15.24
N GLY A 478 -18.22 3.38 -15.86
CA GLY A 478 -16.75 3.30 -15.95
C GLY A 478 -16.08 4.13 -14.86
N VAL A 479 -14.74 4.04 -14.77
CA VAL A 479 -13.98 4.80 -13.77
C VAL A 479 -12.80 5.54 -14.38
N VAL A 480 -12.64 6.81 -13.99
CA VAL A 480 -11.38 7.57 -14.05
C VAL A 480 -10.94 7.84 -12.62
N ALA A 481 -9.75 7.38 -12.27
CA ALA A 481 -9.25 7.42 -10.91
C ALA A 481 -7.89 8.12 -10.79
N HIS A 482 -7.64 8.70 -9.63
CA HIS A 482 -6.37 9.31 -9.26
C HIS A 482 -5.77 8.57 -8.07
N SER A 483 -4.45 8.38 -8.06
CA SER A 483 -3.72 7.81 -6.91
C SER A 483 -4.34 6.47 -6.45
N GLN A 484 -4.57 6.27 -5.14
CA GLN A 484 -5.17 5.04 -4.57
C GLN A 484 -6.50 4.62 -5.23
N GLY A 485 -7.28 5.57 -5.76
CA GLY A 485 -8.56 5.27 -6.41
C GLY A 485 -8.41 4.26 -7.57
N GLY A 486 -7.26 4.25 -8.25
CA GLY A 486 -6.98 3.29 -9.32
C GLY A 486 -6.83 1.86 -8.82
N ALA A 487 -6.19 1.67 -7.65
CA ALA A 487 -6.06 0.37 -7.01
C ALA A 487 -7.40 -0.10 -6.42
N ALA A 488 -8.14 0.78 -5.75
CA ALA A 488 -9.47 0.49 -5.23
C ALA A 488 -10.48 0.11 -6.33
N SER A 489 -10.42 0.77 -7.49
CA SER A 489 -11.30 0.45 -8.63
C SER A 489 -10.95 -0.90 -9.28
N LEU A 490 -9.66 -1.23 -9.36
CA LEU A 490 -9.23 -2.57 -9.78
C LEU A 490 -9.63 -3.63 -8.75
N HIS A 491 -9.52 -3.34 -7.46
CA HIS A 491 -9.96 -4.22 -6.39
C HIS A 491 -11.47 -4.50 -6.49
N LEU A 492 -12.28 -3.45 -6.67
CA LEU A 492 -13.72 -3.55 -6.94
C LEU A 492 -14.00 -4.47 -8.12
N TYR A 493 -13.39 -4.18 -9.28
CA TYR A 493 -13.59 -5.00 -10.48
C TYR A 493 -13.12 -6.45 -10.28
N HIS A 494 -12.09 -6.70 -9.50
CA HIS A 494 -11.59 -8.06 -9.32
C HIS A 494 -12.48 -8.87 -8.38
N TYR A 495 -12.87 -8.33 -7.22
CA TYR A 495 -13.49 -9.12 -6.16
C TYR A 495 -15.01 -9.02 -6.08
N TYR A 496 -15.61 -7.95 -6.61
CA TYR A 496 -17.02 -7.65 -6.36
C TYR A 496 -17.78 -7.43 -7.65
N TRP A 497 -19.01 -7.94 -7.68
CA TRP A 497 -19.94 -7.64 -8.76
C TRP A 497 -20.51 -6.23 -8.59
N SER A 498 -20.45 -5.41 -9.64
CA SER A 498 -20.97 -4.04 -9.61
C SER A 498 -21.41 -3.55 -10.99
N GLY A 499 -21.94 -2.33 -11.07
CA GLY A 499 -22.22 -1.67 -12.35
C GLY A 499 -20.98 -1.53 -13.25
N LEU A 500 -19.77 -1.61 -12.70
CA LEU A 500 -18.54 -1.67 -13.48
C LEU A 500 -18.51 -2.90 -14.40
N ASP A 501 -19.11 -4.01 -14.01
CA ASP A 501 -19.19 -5.23 -14.83
C ASP A 501 -20.20 -5.16 -15.98
N ASN A 502 -21.00 -4.10 -16.02
CA ASN A 502 -21.97 -3.83 -17.06
C ASN A 502 -21.48 -2.77 -18.06
N ALA A 503 -20.36 -2.10 -17.76
CA ALA A 503 -19.87 -1.00 -18.56
C ALA A 503 -19.36 -1.43 -19.93
N THR A 504 -19.76 -0.65 -20.92
CA THR A 504 -19.40 -0.87 -22.32
C THR A 504 -18.58 0.29 -22.82
N GLY A 505 -17.54 0.00 -23.61
CA GLY A 505 -16.61 1.00 -24.12
C GLY A 505 -15.18 0.46 -24.17
N SER A 506 -14.25 1.30 -24.63
CA SER A 506 -12.87 0.86 -24.87
C SER A 506 -12.03 0.76 -23.61
N ARG A 507 -12.28 1.60 -22.58
CA ARG A 507 -11.48 1.63 -21.35
C ARG A 507 -12.35 1.61 -20.10
N LEU A 508 -12.34 0.47 -19.43
CA LEU A 508 -13.16 0.22 -18.25
C LEU A 508 -12.69 1.03 -17.03
N ILE A 509 -11.42 0.87 -16.69
CA ILE A 509 -10.76 1.59 -15.61
C ILE A 509 -9.63 2.39 -16.24
N GLN A 510 -9.60 3.67 -15.93
CA GLN A 510 -8.51 4.56 -16.29
C GLN A 510 -7.94 5.19 -15.03
N SER A 511 -6.62 5.26 -14.91
CA SER A 511 -5.97 5.83 -13.73
C SER A 511 -4.80 6.73 -14.08
N VAL A 512 -4.48 7.65 -13.16
CA VAL A 512 -3.33 8.53 -13.27
C VAL A 512 -2.61 8.62 -11.92
N GLY A 513 -1.30 8.39 -11.93
CA GLY A 513 -0.44 8.45 -10.75
C GLY A 513 -0.79 7.45 -9.66
N THR A 514 -1.31 6.26 -10.01
CA THR A 514 -1.61 5.22 -9.01
C THR A 514 -0.33 4.48 -8.62
N PRO A 515 0.03 4.42 -7.32
CA PRO A 515 1.18 3.63 -6.83
C PRO A 515 0.82 2.14 -6.78
N TYR A 516 0.70 1.49 -7.94
CA TYR A 516 0.30 0.08 -8.03
C TYR A 516 1.24 -0.87 -7.29
N GLN A 517 2.51 -0.51 -7.14
CA GLN A 517 3.51 -1.28 -6.39
C GLN A 517 3.86 -0.63 -5.05
N GLY A 518 3.07 0.35 -4.57
CA GLY A 518 3.28 1.08 -3.34
C GLY A 518 4.17 2.32 -3.48
N THR A 519 4.47 2.98 -2.36
CA THR A 519 5.33 4.17 -2.25
C THR A 519 6.11 4.15 -0.93
N ALA A 520 7.35 4.62 -0.93
CA ALA A 520 8.16 4.79 0.28
C ALA A 520 7.56 5.83 1.26
N LEU A 521 6.72 6.76 0.77
CA LEU A 521 6.09 7.76 1.62
C LEU A 521 5.11 7.17 2.63
N ALA A 522 4.52 6.00 2.35
CA ALA A 522 3.57 5.37 3.27
C ALA A 522 4.23 4.97 4.61
N GLY A 523 5.47 4.45 4.57
CA GLY A 523 6.25 4.13 5.77
C GLY A 523 6.73 5.37 6.50
N ASN A 524 7.25 6.36 5.76
CA ASN A 524 7.74 7.61 6.33
C ASN A 524 6.63 8.45 6.98
N ALA A 525 5.47 8.58 6.31
CA ALA A 525 4.30 9.26 6.86
C ALA A 525 3.80 8.56 8.14
N ALA A 526 3.90 7.24 8.23
CA ALA A 526 3.55 6.51 9.44
C ALA A 526 4.43 6.87 10.64
N VAL A 527 5.75 6.97 10.40
CA VAL A 527 6.72 7.37 11.42
C VAL A 527 6.49 8.81 11.87
N LEU A 528 6.37 9.76 10.94
CA LEU A 528 6.09 11.17 11.28
C LEU A 528 4.72 11.36 11.95
N GLY A 529 3.68 10.68 11.45
CA GLY A 529 2.34 10.70 12.02
C GLY A 529 2.26 10.17 13.46
N SER A 530 3.19 9.30 13.88
CA SER A 530 3.25 8.80 15.26
C SER A 530 3.48 9.90 16.30
N ILE A 531 4.20 10.96 15.91
CA ILE A 531 4.58 12.04 16.82
C ILE A 531 3.61 13.22 16.68
N PHE A 532 3.29 13.60 15.44
CA PHE A 532 2.54 14.83 15.22
C PHE A 532 1.02 14.61 15.25
N GLY A 533 0.52 13.37 15.08
CA GLY A 533 -0.92 13.08 15.05
C GLY A 533 -1.68 13.82 13.95
N VAL A 534 -0.97 14.42 13.00
CA VAL A 534 -1.51 15.20 11.88
C VAL A 534 -1.69 14.26 10.70
N GLY A 535 -2.94 13.94 10.37
CA GLY A 535 -3.29 13.30 9.10
C GLY A 535 -4.46 12.31 9.13
N CYS A 536 -4.82 11.78 7.97
CA CYS A 536 -5.82 10.74 7.72
C CYS A 536 -5.40 9.35 8.28
N GLY A 537 -4.18 9.20 8.78
CA GLY A 537 -3.69 7.98 9.43
C GLY A 537 -2.64 7.23 8.59
N THR A 538 -2.52 5.93 8.78
CA THR A 538 -1.55 5.07 8.08
C THR A 538 -2.24 4.07 7.17
N ASN A 539 -1.66 3.79 6.00
CA ASN A 539 -2.25 2.87 5.02
C ASN A 539 -1.27 1.79 4.58
N ALA A 540 -1.43 0.59 5.15
CA ALA A 540 -0.58 -0.55 4.83
C ALA A 540 -0.66 -0.96 3.36
N ASN A 541 -1.79 -0.78 2.67
CA ASN A 541 -1.91 -1.16 1.26
C ASN A 541 -1.06 -0.30 0.31
N LEU A 542 -0.65 0.89 0.74
CA LEU A 542 0.23 1.78 -0.05
C LEU A 542 1.72 1.55 0.21
N THR A 543 2.08 0.71 1.17
CA THR A 543 3.47 0.28 1.35
C THR A 543 3.88 -0.67 0.23
N TYR A 544 5.19 -0.83 -0.02
CA TYR A 544 5.69 -1.79 -1.02
C TYR A 544 5.26 -3.22 -0.74
N SER A 545 5.33 -3.65 0.52
CA SER A 545 4.92 -4.98 0.94
C SER A 545 3.41 -5.18 0.82
N GLY A 546 2.60 -4.23 1.30
CA GLY A 546 1.14 -4.31 1.21
C GLY A 546 0.62 -4.27 -0.23
N ALA A 547 1.19 -3.42 -1.09
CA ALA A 547 0.84 -3.36 -2.50
C ALA A 547 1.23 -4.65 -3.25
N SER A 548 2.38 -5.23 -2.93
CA SER A 548 2.80 -6.51 -3.51
C SER A 548 1.89 -7.66 -3.07
N SER A 549 1.56 -7.77 -1.78
CA SER A 549 0.59 -8.74 -1.26
C SER A 549 -0.80 -8.56 -1.87
N TRP A 550 -1.18 -7.32 -2.18
CA TRP A 550 -2.40 -7.02 -2.94
C TRP A 550 -2.33 -7.53 -4.37
N LEU A 551 -1.29 -7.18 -5.12
CA LEU A 551 -1.11 -7.60 -6.50
C LEU A 551 -1.06 -9.13 -6.63
N ALA A 552 -0.45 -9.85 -5.68
CA ALA A 552 -0.43 -11.31 -5.64
C ALA A 552 -1.84 -11.95 -5.54
N GLY A 553 -2.87 -11.18 -5.22
CA GLY A 553 -4.27 -11.61 -5.28
C GLY A 553 -5.04 -11.14 -6.52
N ILE A 554 -4.47 -10.30 -7.39
CA ILE A 554 -5.16 -9.75 -8.57
C ILE A 554 -4.73 -10.46 -9.84
N SER A 555 -5.65 -11.17 -10.49
CA SER A 555 -5.39 -11.86 -11.77
C SER A 555 -4.94 -10.91 -12.89
N THR A 556 -4.07 -11.38 -13.78
CA THR A 556 -3.61 -10.63 -14.96
C THR A 556 -4.77 -10.23 -15.88
N THR A 557 -5.81 -11.07 -15.98
CA THR A 557 -7.02 -10.77 -16.75
C THR A 557 -7.76 -9.53 -16.22
N SER A 558 -7.80 -9.34 -14.90
CA SER A 558 -8.37 -8.13 -14.30
C SER A 558 -7.46 -6.92 -14.46
N ARG A 559 -6.13 -7.09 -14.31
CA ARG A 559 -5.15 -6.01 -14.57
C ARG A 559 -5.27 -5.47 -16.00
N ALA A 560 -5.52 -6.35 -16.98
CA ALA A 560 -5.70 -5.98 -18.38
C ALA A 560 -6.91 -5.06 -18.66
N LYS A 561 -7.81 -4.85 -17.69
CA LYS A 561 -8.91 -3.88 -17.79
C LYS A 561 -8.52 -2.45 -17.41
N VAL A 562 -7.30 -2.26 -16.91
CA VAL A 562 -6.77 -0.97 -16.47
C VAL A 562 -5.94 -0.32 -17.57
N ASN A 563 -6.22 0.95 -17.81
CA ASN A 563 -5.45 1.84 -18.68
C ASN A 563 -4.87 2.95 -17.82
N TYR A 564 -3.55 2.96 -17.61
CA TYR A 564 -2.93 3.86 -16.64
C TYR A 564 -1.95 4.82 -17.28
N PHE A 565 -1.81 5.98 -16.65
CA PHE A 565 -0.80 6.98 -16.97
C PHE A 565 0.10 7.21 -15.76
N THR A 566 1.36 7.51 -16.02
CA THR A 566 2.32 7.97 -14.99
C THR A 566 2.77 9.38 -15.32
N THR A 567 3.14 10.14 -14.29
CA THR A 567 3.76 11.46 -14.47
C THR A 567 5.06 11.54 -13.69
N SER A 568 5.80 12.61 -13.92
CA SER A 568 6.92 13.03 -13.07
C SER A 568 7.19 14.52 -13.28
N PHE A 569 8.13 15.08 -12.54
CA PHE A 569 8.77 16.35 -12.90
C PHE A 569 9.57 16.24 -14.23
N THR A 570 10.13 17.36 -14.73
CA THR A 570 10.92 17.39 -15.98
C THR A 570 12.38 17.65 -15.69
N ASP A 571 13.21 16.61 -15.74
CA ASP A 571 14.68 16.78 -15.66
C ASP A 571 15.18 17.86 -16.64
N ARG A 572 15.74 18.94 -16.09
CA ARG A 572 16.43 19.96 -16.86
C ARG A 572 17.91 19.83 -16.59
N SER A 573 18.71 19.68 -17.63
CA SER A 573 20.17 19.45 -17.54
C SER A 573 20.99 20.51 -16.78
N TRP A 574 20.37 21.61 -16.33
CA TRP A 574 21.02 22.70 -15.60
C TRP A 574 20.29 23.13 -14.32
N VAL A 575 19.21 22.43 -13.89
CA VAL A 575 18.54 22.67 -12.60
C VAL A 575 18.07 21.34 -12.02
N TYR A 576 18.36 21.10 -10.74
CA TYR A 576 17.79 19.98 -9.99
C TYR A 576 16.26 20.14 -9.96
N ASP A 577 15.54 19.15 -10.46
CA ASP A 577 14.10 19.24 -10.70
C ASP A 577 13.37 18.26 -9.76
N TYR A 578 12.26 18.64 -9.14
CA TYR A 578 11.52 17.90 -8.11
C TYR A 578 10.05 18.31 -8.08
N CYS A 579 9.13 17.42 -7.75
CA CYS A 579 7.75 17.83 -7.51
C CYS A 579 7.55 18.46 -6.13
N ASN A 580 8.24 17.94 -5.13
CA ASN A 580 8.29 18.46 -3.77
C ASN A 580 9.66 18.14 -3.17
N VAL A 581 10.38 19.15 -2.69
CA VAL A 581 11.76 18.99 -2.18
C VAL A 581 11.83 18.01 -1.01
N ALA A 582 10.81 18.02 -0.15
CA ALA A 582 10.81 17.24 1.07
C ALA A 582 10.56 15.75 0.80
N THR A 583 9.82 15.38 -0.24
CA THR A 583 9.58 13.98 -0.62
C THR A 583 10.65 13.43 -1.58
N ASP A 584 11.28 14.29 -2.38
CA ASP A 584 12.38 13.97 -3.30
C ASP A 584 13.57 13.25 -2.63
N VAL A 585 13.86 13.60 -1.37
CA VAL A 585 14.96 12.97 -0.62
C VAL A 585 14.67 11.54 -0.15
N LEU A 586 13.44 11.05 -0.33
CA LEU A 586 13.00 9.70 0.03
C LEU A 586 12.52 8.88 -1.16
N LEU A 587 12.11 9.55 -2.23
CA LEU A 587 11.69 8.93 -3.46
C LEU A 587 12.89 8.77 -4.40
N SER A 588 12.81 7.74 -5.26
CA SER A 588 13.77 7.55 -6.34
C SER A 588 13.28 8.24 -7.61
N ASP A 589 14.18 8.94 -8.27
CA ASP A 589 13.86 9.69 -9.48
C ASP A 589 13.73 8.78 -10.71
N PRO A 590 12.89 9.15 -11.69
CA PRO A 590 11.93 10.26 -11.63
C PRO A 590 10.65 9.89 -10.85
N GLU A 591 10.08 10.88 -10.15
CA GLU A 591 8.88 10.76 -9.32
C GLU A 591 7.88 11.90 -9.58
N ASP A 592 6.64 11.73 -9.11
CA ASP A 592 5.56 12.72 -9.27
C ASP A 592 5.28 13.56 -8.02
N GLY A 593 6.11 13.51 -7.00
CA GLY A 593 5.92 14.11 -5.67
C GLY A 593 5.47 13.09 -4.63
N THR A 594 4.95 11.95 -5.09
CA THR A 594 4.29 10.94 -4.25
C THR A 594 4.68 9.51 -4.62
N THR A 595 4.82 9.23 -5.91
CA THR A 595 5.02 7.89 -6.48
C THR A 595 6.19 7.93 -7.45
N GLU A 596 7.15 7.02 -7.27
CA GLU A 596 8.20 6.82 -8.26
C GLU A 596 7.61 6.24 -9.54
N ARG A 597 8.13 6.68 -10.69
CA ARG A 597 7.67 6.17 -12.00
C ARG A 597 7.73 4.65 -12.07
N ALA A 598 8.77 4.03 -11.51
CA ALA A 598 8.94 2.58 -11.49
C ALA A 598 7.86 1.88 -10.66
N LYS A 599 7.41 2.50 -9.57
CA LYS A 599 6.41 1.94 -8.64
C LYS A 599 4.96 2.23 -9.07
N GLY A 600 4.77 3.19 -9.97
CA GLY A 600 3.49 3.43 -10.66
C GLY A 600 3.14 2.41 -11.76
N GLN A 601 3.97 1.41 -12.03
CA GLN A 601 3.73 0.42 -13.10
C GLN A 601 2.79 -0.72 -12.67
N LEU A 602 1.93 -1.17 -13.58
CA LEU A 602 1.05 -2.33 -13.36
C LEU A 602 1.26 -3.39 -14.45
N SER A 603 2.00 -4.45 -14.12
CA SER A 603 2.24 -5.56 -15.05
C SER A 603 0.93 -6.23 -15.47
N GLY A 604 0.74 -6.43 -16.79
CA GLY A 604 -0.47 -6.96 -17.40
C GLY A 604 -1.56 -5.92 -17.70
N ALA A 605 -1.41 -4.67 -17.29
CA ALA A 605 -2.28 -3.56 -17.67
C ALA A 605 -1.77 -2.82 -18.91
N ILE A 606 -2.56 -1.85 -19.40
CA ILE A 606 -2.23 -1.07 -20.59
C ILE A 606 -1.65 0.28 -20.17
N ASN A 607 -0.33 0.45 -20.31
CA ASN A 607 0.33 1.73 -20.09
C ASN A 607 0.01 2.69 -21.25
N GLN A 608 -0.67 3.79 -20.96
CA GLN A 608 -1.08 4.80 -21.93
C GLN A 608 -0.05 5.91 -22.13
N GLY A 609 1.04 5.89 -21.36
CA GLY A 609 2.15 6.82 -21.49
C GLY A 609 2.64 7.40 -20.17
N HIS A 610 3.80 8.03 -20.26
CA HIS A 610 4.42 8.78 -19.20
C HIS A 610 4.53 10.25 -19.63
N LYS A 611 4.29 11.17 -18.69
CA LYS A 611 4.33 12.61 -18.98
C LYS A 611 5.13 13.38 -17.92
N THR A 612 6.19 14.05 -18.35
CA THR A 612 7.09 14.84 -17.49
C THR A 612 6.61 16.29 -17.36
N GLY A 613 6.80 16.93 -16.21
CA GLY A 613 6.34 18.30 -15.93
C GLY A 613 4.93 18.37 -15.34
N TRP A 614 4.51 17.29 -14.68
CA TRP A 614 3.23 17.19 -13.97
C TRP A 614 3.45 16.48 -12.64
N CYS A 615 2.98 17.09 -11.57
CA CYS A 615 3.10 16.56 -10.21
C CYS A 615 1.80 15.89 -9.73
N HIS A 616 1.87 15.17 -8.63
CA HIS A 616 0.83 14.26 -8.21
C HIS A 616 -0.47 14.96 -7.85
N THR A 617 -0.36 16.15 -7.23
CA THR A 617 -1.46 16.95 -6.71
C THR A 617 -1.17 18.45 -6.83
N SER A 618 -2.14 19.29 -6.50
CA SER A 618 -1.98 20.75 -6.47
C SER A 618 -1.12 21.18 -5.29
N GLY A 619 -0.42 22.32 -5.42
CA GLY A 619 0.46 22.84 -4.37
C GLY A 619 1.90 22.32 -4.47
N MET A 620 2.16 21.39 -5.39
CA MET A 620 3.50 21.01 -5.83
C MET A 620 4.04 21.98 -6.88
N ARG A 621 5.31 21.84 -7.23
CA ARG A 621 6.01 22.78 -8.10
C ARG A 621 5.44 22.83 -9.53
N ASP A 622 5.16 21.67 -10.13
CA ASP A 622 4.52 21.59 -11.44
C ASP A 622 2.99 21.38 -11.31
N PRO A 623 2.20 21.68 -12.35
CA PRO A 623 0.75 21.50 -12.30
C PRO A 623 0.32 20.09 -11.91
N ALA A 624 -0.75 20.00 -11.12
CA ALA A 624 -1.32 18.73 -10.70
C ALA A 624 -1.70 17.88 -11.92
N GLN A 625 -1.38 16.58 -11.88
CA GLN A 625 -1.58 15.68 -13.00
C GLN A 625 -3.04 15.67 -13.44
N THR A 626 -4.02 15.74 -12.53
CA THR A 626 -5.46 15.78 -12.85
C THR A 626 -5.88 16.99 -13.69
N THR A 627 -5.05 18.04 -13.80
CA THR A 627 -5.36 19.27 -14.56
C THR A 627 -5.03 19.20 -16.05
N ASP A 628 -4.41 18.11 -16.50
CA ASP A 628 -4.07 17.90 -17.91
C ASP A 628 -5.31 17.69 -18.80
N SER A 629 -5.79 18.78 -19.40
CA SER A 629 -7.01 18.79 -20.21
C SER A 629 -6.93 17.90 -21.46
N ALA A 630 -5.76 17.76 -22.07
CA ALA A 630 -5.58 16.91 -23.25
C ALA A 630 -5.73 15.42 -22.90
N ARG A 631 -5.10 14.99 -21.79
CA ARG A 631 -5.26 13.62 -21.28
C ARG A 631 -6.67 13.37 -20.78
N ASN A 632 -7.27 14.33 -20.06
CA ASN A 632 -8.64 14.20 -19.56
C ASN A 632 -9.66 14.09 -20.71
N SER A 633 -9.49 14.82 -21.80
CA SER A 633 -10.30 14.67 -23.02
C SER A 633 -10.20 13.25 -23.61
N THR A 634 -8.97 12.70 -23.65
CA THR A 634 -8.74 11.32 -24.10
C THR A 634 -9.39 10.30 -23.17
N MET A 635 -9.26 10.49 -21.86
CA MET A 635 -9.88 9.63 -20.84
C MET A 635 -11.40 9.69 -20.94
N ASN A 636 -11.99 10.87 -21.10
CA ASN A 636 -13.42 11.06 -21.22
C ASN A 636 -14.01 10.38 -22.47
N THR A 637 -13.37 10.55 -23.62
CA THR A 637 -13.82 10.01 -24.92
C THR A 637 -13.67 8.48 -24.96
N SER A 638 -12.63 7.93 -24.33
CA SER A 638 -12.36 6.48 -24.31
C SER A 638 -13.03 5.73 -23.16
N ALA A 639 -13.64 6.44 -22.21
CA ALA A 639 -14.23 5.83 -21.02
C ALA A 639 -15.42 4.93 -21.38
N ALA A 640 -15.40 3.72 -20.84
CA ALA A 640 -16.61 2.93 -20.71
C ALA A 640 -17.61 3.64 -19.80
N ARG A 641 -18.90 3.37 -19.99
CA ARG A 641 -19.99 3.87 -19.15
C ARG A 641 -21.04 2.80 -18.96
#